data_AF-A0A1V2LA47-F1
#
_entry.id   AF-A0A1V2LA47-F1
#
_cell.length_a   1.000
_cell.length_b   1.000
_cell.length_c   1.000
_cell.angle_alpha   90.00
_cell.angle_beta   90.00
_cell.angle_gamma   90.00
#
_symmetry.space_group_name_H-M   'P 1'
#
loop_
_entity.id
_entity.type
_entity.pdbx_description
1 polymer ?
#
loop_
_entity_poly.entity_id
_entity_poly.type
_entity_poly.pdbx_seq_one_letter_code
_entity_poly.pdbx_strand_id
1 'polypeptide(L)'
;MSSISLKQSTTHRTESKTLAHTRHSAAFKRCHDYIDQNKFDSMFKMLNNPSFSTQSFTTSELTEITQRLLDLGLHRSVLNLYHIFPSKFNTSPDLLQAALESAYKPKNFELFEEIFTQYIQQSEVSAHYFNMALSVFLRTDTEFAKQLLYQMVSSDYPKDENTVYIFLKVANRVSTFPTVKFALDLIKNNPTVPVSPKVYGLLVTGFLNGATAGDMSQLTKYLRSQGAEEHDEVKMAYFLHGLMKEDVDTALLQVETIAGQFDDSDITRRLLTAVYYQFHKKMTVNHISKYLSLLQRFSIEVTPQIHVQVILNLARGQMLSEIVHYIKLAKKQNNLVLNETYFLGLARSFIVASPDNNATITNKFIHTIRAYKSVIPWANDVIIELKKTQHATVIHTHRSPRFADREKKIKELINKQDDRGLLYFVNELLRAGIRPPIPMLNRVLDGLIQLESTHDTSFYRLIQDLHVNIPVDVDLSMLQKEVRHAVKTGVKSDMTSGMVRQFVLKNQDKFNTTHFNRLASLAIEIRNHGLAIELIAQARTSDSYRVDRNTITLYATALRALAHNGDPAMMRSMLDHVAQDDDLLISSAFMDSVKRSRKLLAKKVEKKELDRINGGILAVVDKWRKQKQDQKKTVHEMIMFLNEWIEEDLRK
;
A
#
# COMPACT_ATOMS: atom_id res chain seq x y z
N MET A 1 44.43 -46.47 10.84
CA MET A 1 44.92 -46.76 9.47
C MET A 1 43.74 -47.22 8.63
N SER A 2 43.77 -46.90 7.32
CA SER A 2 42.80 -47.25 6.26
C SER A 2 41.83 -46.14 5.86
N SER A 3 42.28 -45.40 4.84
CA SER A 3 41.61 -44.42 3.99
C SER A 3 40.62 -45.08 3.01
N ILE A 4 39.41 -44.54 2.86
CA ILE A 4 38.57 -44.77 1.67
C ILE A 4 37.94 -43.45 1.22
N SER A 5 38.03 -43.27 -0.09
CA SER A 5 37.75 -42.10 -0.93
C SER A 5 36.27 -41.76 -1.08
N LEU A 6 35.97 -40.45 -1.10
CA LEU A 6 34.72 -39.86 -1.55
C LEU A 6 34.59 -39.98 -3.08
N LYS A 7 33.49 -40.57 -3.56
CA LYS A 7 33.00 -40.36 -4.93
C LYS A 7 31.56 -39.87 -4.92
N GLN A 8 31.36 -38.83 -5.73
CA GLN A 8 30.17 -38.04 -5.93
C GLN A 8 29.03 -38.86 -6.54
N SER A 9 27.82 -38.64 -6.03
CA SER A 9 26.55 -39.11 -6.59
C SER A 9 26.12 -38.18 -7.72
N THR A 10 26.12 -38.68 -8.94
CA THR A 10 25.51 -38.07 -10.12
C THR A 10 24.03 -38.41 -10.16
N THR A 11 23.20 -37.37 -10.20
CA THR A 11 21.76 -37.38 -10.43
C THR A 11 21.40 -38.10 -11.73
N HIS A 12 20.55 -39.11 -11.62
CA HIS A 12 19.94 -39.81 -12.75
C HIS A 12 19.03 -38.87 -13.54
N ARG A 13 19.41 -38.66 -14.80
CA ARG A 13 18.62 -38.07 -15.87
C ARG A 13 17.66 -39.15 -16.37
N THR A 14 16.38 -39.06 -16.04
CA THR A 14 15.35 -39.98 -16.54
C THR A 14 15.14 -39.68 -18.03
N GLU A 15 15.52 -40.64 -18.87
CA GLU A 15 15.34 -40.60 -20.31
C GLU A 15 13.85 -40.62 -20.67
N SER A 16 13.42 -39.63 -21.46
CA SER A 16 12.16 -39.65 -22.21
C SER A 16 12.14 -40.82 -23.19
N LYS A 17 11.22 -41.77 -22.97
CA LYS A 17 10.67 -42.69 -23.96
C LYS A 17 9.16 -42.67 -23.71
N THR A 18 8.31 -42.01 -24.50
CA THR A 18 8.02 -42.27 -25.91
C THR A 18 7.22 -41.07 -26.44
N LEU A 19 7.82 -40.30 -27.36
CA LEU A 19 7.14 -39.21 -28.08
C LEU A 19 6.43 -39.81 -29.30
N ALA A 20 5.10 -39.86 -29.25
CA ALA A 20 4.32 -39.75 -30.47
C ALA A 20 4.71 -38.42 -31.16
N HIS A 21 5.07 -38.47 -32.43
CA HIS A 21 5.34 -37.27 -33.23
C HIS A 21 4.04 -36.47 -33.42
N THR A 22 3.69 -35.61 -32.46
CA THR A 22 2.72 -34.54 -32.65
C THR A 22 3.34 -33.52 -33.59
N ARG A 23 2.87 -33.47 -34.84
CA ARG A 23 3.23 -32.37 -35.77
C ARG A 23 2.68 -31.07 -35.20
N HIS A 24 3.52 -30.29 -34.53
CA HIS A 24 3.16 -28.95 -34.07
C HIS A 24 2.76 -28.05 -35.25
N SER A 25 1.71 -27.26 -35.05
CA SER A 25 1.22 -26.33 -36.06
C SER A 25 2.24 -25.22 -36.37
N ALA A 26 2.19 -24.65 -37.59
CA ALA A 26 3.02 -23.50 -37.94
C ALA A 26 2.68 -22.27 -37.06
N ALA A 27 1.42 -22.15 -36.63
CA ALA A 27 0.96 -21.14 -35.68
C ALA A 27 1.61 -21.30 -34.29
N PHE A 28 1.75 -22.54 -33.81
CA PHE A 28 2.43 -22.84 -32.56
C PHE A 28 3.91 -22.44 -32.58
N LYS A 29 4.65 -22.82 -33.62
CA LYS A 29 6.05 -22.40 -33.78
C LYS A 29 6.20 -20.88 -33.81
N ARG A 30 5.34 -20.19 -34.55
CA ARG A 30 5.34 -18.70 -34.58
C ARG A 30 5.00 -18.07 -33.22
N CYS A 31 4.11 -18.68 -32.44
CA CYS A 31 3.85 -18.21 -31.07
C CYS A 31 5.10 -18.34 -30.20
N HIS A 32 5.79 -19.49 -30.26
CA HIS A 32 7.06 -19.66 -29.56
C HIS A 32 8.08 -18.60 -30.00
N ASP A 33 8.25 -18.38 -31.31
CA ASP A 33 9.15 -17.34 -31.82
C ASP A 33 8.79 -15.94 -31.29
N TYR A 34 7.51 -15.61 -31.16
CA TYR A 34 7.09 -14.33 -30.57
C TYR A 34 7.38 -14.25 -29.07
N ILE A 35 7.22 -15.34 -28.32
CA ILE A 35 7.56 -15.38 -26.89
C ILE A 35 9.08 -15.24 -26.72
N ASP A 36 9.87 -15.96 -27.51
CA ASP A 36 11.35 -15.88 -27.52
C ASP A 36 11.84 -14.46 -27.85
N GLN A 37 11.11 -13.75 -28.70
CA GLN A 37 11.42 -12.37 -29.10
C GLN A 37 10.76 -11.30 -28.22
N ASN A 38 10.03 -11.68 -27.15
CA ASN A 38 9.26 -10.78 -26.30
C ASN A 38 8.26 -9.87 -27.07
N LYS A 39 7.67 -10.40 -28.15
CA LYS A 39 6.73 -9.70 -29.06
C LYS A 39 5.27 -10.05 -28.75
N PHE A 40 4.85 -9.89 -27.50
CA PHE A 40 3.51 -10.30 -27.03
C PHE A 40 2.35 -9.57 -27.75
N ASP A 41 2.49 -8.27 -28.04
CA ASP A 41 1.45 -7.53 -28.79
C ASP A 41 1.25 -8.10 -30.21
N SER A 42 2.35 -8.49 -30.87
CA SER A 42 2.30 -9.13 -32.18
C SER A 42 1.71 -10.53 -32.10
N MET A 43 2.07 -11.29 -31.06
CA MET A 43 1.50 -12.60 -30.76
C MET A 43 -0.02 -12.50 -30.61
N PHE A 44 -0.53 -11.62 -29.74
CA PHE A 44 -1.97 -11.48 -29.50
C PHE A 44 -2.73 -10.90 -30.69
N LYS A 45 -2.12 -10.02 -31.50
CA LYS A 45 -2.71 -9.59 -32.77
C LYS A 45 -2.84 -10.74 -33.76
N MET A 46 -1.86 -11.64 -33.82
CA MET A 46 -1.94 -12.84 -34.65
C MET A 46 -3.04 -13.78 -34.15
N LEU A 47 -3.09 -14.05 -32.84
CA LEU A 47 -4.06 -14.95 -32.22
C LEU A 47 -5.52 -14.45 -32.34
N ASN A 48 -5.73 -13.13 -32.33
CA ASN A 48 -7.05 -12.52 -32.51
C ASN A 48 -7.50 -12.41 -33.98
N ASN A 49 -6.66 -12.81 -34.95
CA ASN A 49 -7.03 -12.72 -36.36
C ASN A 49 -7.98 -13.88 -36.73
N PRO A 50 -9.18 -13.62 -37.28
CA PRO A 50 -10.17 -14.66 -37.64
C PRO A 50 -9.64 -15.73 -38.61
N SER A 51 -8.66 -15.39 -39.44
CA SER A 51 -8.00 -16.33 -40.36
C SER A 51 -7.01 -17.28 -39.67
N PHE A 52 -6.56 -16.93 -38.46
CA PHE A 52 -5.71 -17.76 -37.59
C PHE A 52 -6.53 -18.51 -36.53
N SER A 53 -7.66 -17.96 -36.07
CA SER A 53 -8.56 -18.63 -35.13
C SER A 53 -9.21 -19.91 -35.68
N THR A 54 -9.14 -20.13 -37.00
CA THR A 54 -9.55 -21.38 -37.67
C THR A 54 -8.47 -22.47 -37.64
N GLN A 55 -7.21 -22.16 -37.30
CA GLN A 55 -6.20 -23.16 -36.98
C GLN A 55 -6.31 -23.50 -35.49
N SER A 56 -6.97 -24.62 -35.17
CA SER A 56 -7.19 -25.04 -33.79
C SER A 56 -5.87 -25.39 -33.11
N PHE A 57 -5.39 -24.56 -32.19
CA PHE A 57 -4.39 -25.01 -31.23
C PHE A 57 -4.94 -26.24 -30.50
N THR A 58 -4.13 -27.30 -30.45
CA THR A 58 -4.43 -28.45 -29.60
C THR A 58 -4.33 -28.03 -28.13
N THR A 59 -4.99 -28.76 -27.24
CA THR A 59 -4.91 -28.51 -25.80
C THR A 59 -3.46 -28.59 -25.31
N SER A 60 -2.68 -29.56 -25.80
CA SER A 60 -1.25 -29.71 -25.49
C SER A 60 -0.43 -28.49 -25.90
N GLU A 61 -0.67 -27.94 -27.11
CA GLU A 61 0.04 -26.74 -27.58
C GLU A 61 -0.31 -25.51 -26.71
N LEU A 62 -1.58 -25.37 -26.30
CA LEU A 62 -1.97 -24.28 -25.39
C LEU A 62 -1.38 -24.46 -23.98
N THR A 63 -1.30 -25.69 -23.48
CA THR A 63 -0.67 -25.98 -22.17
C THR A 63 0.80 -25.59 -22.19
N GLU A 64 1.53 -25.93 -23.26
CA GLU A 64 2.95 -25.57 -23.39
C GLU A 64 3.16 -24.05 -23.48
N ILE A 65 2.36 -23.36 -24.31
CA ILE A 65 2.40 -21.88 -24.39
C ILE A 65 2.09 -21.26 -23.02
N THR A 66 1.06 -21.76 -22.34
CA THR A 66 0.62 -21.23 -21.04
C THR A 66 1.69 -21.41 -19.98
N GLN A 67 2.30 -22.60 -19.90
CA GLN A 67 3.39 -22.86 -18.98
C GLN A 67 4.58 -21.93 -19.25
N ARG A 68 4.97 -21.75 -20.52
CA ARG A 68 6.03 -20.81 -20.89
C ARG A 68 5.74 -19.38 -20.43
N LEU A 69 4.49 -18.93 -20.57
CA LEU A 69 4.11 -17.60 -20.10
C LEU A 69 4.12 -17.50 -18.57
N LEU A 70 3.72 -18.56 -17.86
CA LEU A 70 3.80 -18.63 -16.39
C LEU A 70 5.24 -18.63 -15.89
N ASP A 71 6.14 -19.38 -16.53
CA ASP A 71 7.57 -19.42 -16.21
C ASP A 71 8.22 -18.03 -16.37
N LEU A 72 7.69 -17.21 -17.29
CA LEU A 72 8.08 -15.82 -17.48
C LEU A 72 7.33 -14.81 -16.59
N GLY A 73 6.39 -15.26 -15.75
CA GLY A 73 5.57 -14.42 -14.88
C GLY A 73 4.48 -13.61 -15.59
N LEU A 74 4.17 -13.92 -16.85
CA LEU A 74 3.29 -13.15 -17.73
C LEU A 74 1.81 -13.53 -17.53
N HIS A 75 1.29 -13.38 -16.31
CA HIS A 75 -0.09 -13.74 -15.94
C HIS A 75 -1.15 -13.06 -16.81
N ARG A 76 -0.95 -11.79 -17.19
CA ARG A 76 -1.90 -11.08 -18.05
C ARG A 76 -1.99 -11.68 -19.45
N SER A 77 -0.88 -12.18 -19.97
CA SER A 77 -0.82 -12.88 -21.25
C SER A 77 -1.59 -14.19 -21.18
N VAL A 78 -1.49 -14.93 -20.08
CA VAL A 78 -2.31 -16.14 -19.84
C VAL A 78 -3.81 -15.80 -19.83
N LEU A 79 -4.21 -14.72 -19.16
CA LEU A 79 -5.62 -14.30 -19.16
C LEU A 79 -6.12 -13.88 -20.55
N ASN A 80 -5.28 -13.25 -21.36
CA ASN A 80 -5.62 -12.96 -22.75
C ASN A 80 -5.84 -14.26 -23.55
N LEU A 81 -5.01 -15.30 -23.33
CA LEU A 81 -5.23 -16.61 -23.95
C LEU A 81 -6.55 -17.24 -23.50
N TYR A 82 -6.89 -17.17 -22.22
CA TYR A 82 -8.18 -17.63 -21.70
C TYR A 82 -9.34 -16.95 -22.42
N HIS A 83 -9.29 -15.63 -22.63
CA HIS A 83 -10.34 -14.91 -23.36
C HIS A 83 -10.45 -15.29 -24.84
N ILE A 84 -9.34 -15.67 -25.48
CA ILE A 84 -9.33 -16.09 -26.89
C ILE A 84 -9.81 -17.54 -27.02
N PHE A 85 -9.45 -18.42 -26.09
CA PHE A 85 -9.72 -19.86 -26.15
C PHE A 85 -10.47 -20.40 -24.90
N PRO A 86 -11.60 -19.81 -24.48
CA PRO A 86 -12.23 -20.15 -23.20
C PRO A 86 -12.69 -21.61 -23.14
N SER A 87 -13.18 -22.16 -24.24
CA SER A 87 -13.63 -23.55 -24.31
C SER A 87 -12.50 -24.55 -24.05
N LYS A 88 -11.29 -24.28 -24.56
CA LYS A 88 -10.12 -25.15 -24.34
C LYS A 88 -9.67 -25.12 -22.89
N PHE A 89 -9.63 -23.93 -22.29
CA PHE A 89 -9.31 -23.77 -20.88
C PHE A 89 -10.33 -24.50 -19.99
N ASN A 90 -11.63 -24.35 -20.24
CA ASN A 90 -12.67 -24.95 -19.40
C ASN A 90 -12.70 -26.50 -19.47
N THR A 91 -12.15 -27.10 -20.53
CA THR A 91 -12.05 -28.56 -20.68
C THR A 91 -10.75 -29.17 -20.18
N SER A 92 -9.76 -28.36 -19.80
CA SER A 92 -8.43 -28.83 -19.38
C SER A 92 -8.14 -28.37 -17.95
N PRO A 93 -8.01 -29.31 -16.98
CA PRO A 93 -7.72 -28.97 -15.59
C PRO A 93 -6.48 -28.08 -15.44
N ASP A 94 -5.37 -28.42 -16.11
CA ASP A 94 -4.11 -27.67 -16.02
C ASP A 94 -4.24 -26.23 -16.54
N LEU A 95 -4.91 -26.04 -17.69
CA LEU A 95 -5.14 -24.71 -18.26
C LEU A 95 -6.06 -23.88 -17.36
N LEU A 96 -7.10 -24.49 -16.81
CA LEU A 96 -8.05 -23.81 -15.93
C LEU A 96 -7.38 -23.37 -14.61
N GLN A 97 -6.54 -24.23 -14.05
CA GLN A 97 -5.70 -23.94 -12.88
C GLN A 97 -4.72 -22.77 -13.15
N ALA A 98 -4.04 -22.80 -14.28
CA ALA A 98 -3.17 -21.71 -14.73
C ALA A 98 -3.92 -20.38 -14.88
N ALA A 99 -5.16 -20.41 -15.39
CA ALA A 99 -6.01 -19.23 -15.50
C ALA A 99 -6.46 -18.71 -14.13
N LEU A 100 -6.82 -19.59 -13.18
CA LEU A 100 -7.15 -19.20 -11.79
C LEU A 100 -5.98 -18.47 -11.12
N GLU A 101 -4.78 -19.03 -11.18
CA GLU A 101 -3.57 -18.38 -10.65
C GLU A 101 -3.32 -17.04 -11.31
N SER A 102 -3.45 -17.00 -12.63
CA SER A 102 -3.23 -15.79 -13.42
C SER A 102 -4.31 -14.73 -13.22
N ALA A 103 -5.51 -15.08 -12.74
CA ALA A 103 -6.53 -14.13 -12.31
C ALA A 103 -6.30 -13.65 -10.87
N TYR A 104 -5.88 -14.56 -9.99
CA TYR A 104 -5.66 -14.28 -8.58
C TYR A 104 -4.46 -13.35 -8.34
N LYS A 105 -3.30 -13.63 -8.95
CA LYS A 105 -2.05 -12.87 -8.77
C LYS A 105 -2.21 -11.37 -9.07
N PRO A 106 -2.79 -10.94 -10.21
CA PRO A 106 -3.06 -9.54 -10.49
C PRO A 106 -4.31 -9.00 -9.75
N LYS A 107 -5.00 -9.82 -8.94
CA LYS A 107 -6.23 -9.47 -8.21
C LYS A 107 -7.40 -9.12 -9.13
N ASN A 108 -7.52 -9.83 -10.26
CA ASN A 108 -8.71 -9.78 -11.10
C ASN A 108 -9.78 -10.71 -10.50
N PHE A 109 -10.39 -10.25 -9.40
CA PHE A 109 -11.32 -11.07 -8.61
C PHE A 109 -12.59 -11.47 -9.38
N GLU A 110 -13.09 -10.62 -10.27
CA GLU A 110 -14.28 -10.93 -11.07
C GLU A 110 -14.02 -12.07 -12.05
N LEU A 111 -12.93 -11.99 -12.81
CA LEU A 111 -12.53 -13.08 -13.70
C LEU A 111 -12.18 -14.34 -12.91
N PHE A 112 -11.59 -14.20 -11.71
CA PHE A 112 -11.36 -15.35 -10.83
C PHE A 112 -12.67 -16.03 -10.42
N GLU A 113 -13.70 -15.28 -10.04
CA GLU A 113 -15.02 -15.81 -9.67
C GLU A 113 -15.66 -16.59 -10.85
N GLU A 114 -15.57 -16.05 -12.06
CA GLU A 114 -16.03 -16.71 -13.28
C GLU A 114 -15.32 -18.04 -13.53
N ILE A 115 -13.98 -18.02 -13.52
CA ILE A 115 -13.15 -19.21 -13.76
C ILE A 115 -13.37 -20.24 -12.63
N PHE A 116 -13.51 -19.79 -11.38
CA PHE A 116 -13.71 -20.69 -10.23
C PHE A 116 -15.04 -21.44 -10.31
N THR A 117 -16.07 -20.83 -10.90
CA THR A 117 -17.36 -21.49 -11.14
C THR A 117 -17.24 -22.66 -12.11
N GLN A 118 -16.31 -22.59 -13.09
CA GLN A 118 -15.98 -23.71 -13.97
C GLN A 118 -15.09 -24.75 -13.27
N TYR A 119 -14.20 -24.28 -12.39
CA TYR A 119 -13.26 -25.14 -11.67
C TYR A 119 -13.95 -26.06 -10.66
N ILE A 120 -14.94 -25.57 -9.92
CA ILE A 120 -15.66 -26.38 -8.92
C ILE A 120 -16.47 -27.53 -9.53
N GLN A 121 -16.72 -27.50 -10.84
CA GLN A 121 -17.42 -28.55 -11.59
C GLN A 121 -16.48 -29.68 -12.05
N GLN A 122 -15.17 -29.53 -11.88
CA GLN A 122 -14.19 -30.55 -12.27
C GLN A 122 -14.22 -31.74 -11.31
N SER A 123 -13.88 -32.93 -11.79
CA SER A 123 -13.86 -34.16 -10.98
C SER A 123 -12.75 -34.16 -9.93
N GLU A 124 -11.61 -33.53 -10.23
CA GLU A 124 -10.46 -33.42 -9.35
C GLU A 124 -10.21 -31.95 -9.02
N VAL A 125 -10.42 -31.61 -7.75
CA VAL A 125 -10.21 -30.27 -7.20
C VAL A 125 -9.21 -30.31 -6.06
N SER A 126 -8.45 -29.24 -5.86
CA SER A 126 -7.41 -29.17 -4.81
C SER A 126 -7.68 -28.08 -3.77
N ALA A 127 -7.18 -28.32 -2.55
CA ALA A 127 -7.31 -27.37 -1.45
C ALA A 127 -6.64 -26.02 -1.77
N HIS A 128 -5.58 -26.04 -2.61
CA HIS A 128 -4.87 -24.83 -3.02
C HIS A 128 -5.79 -23.79 -3.66
N TYR A 129 -6.56 -24.18 -4.67
CA TYR A 129 -7.45 -23.26 -5.40
C TYR A 129 -8.69 -22.88 -4.60
N PHE A 130 -9.19 -23.78 -3.74
CA PHE A 130 -10.25 -23.45 -2.79
C PHE A 130 -9.79 -22.43 -1.75
N ASN A 131 -8.57 -22.57 -1.25
CA ASN A 131 -7.97 -21.59 -0.34
C ASN A 131 -7.79 -20.21 -1.01
N MET A 132 -7.45 -20.17 -2.31
CA MET A 132 -7.47 -18.93 -3.10
C MET A 132 -8.88 -18.36 -3.21
N ALA A 133 -9.89 -19.22 -3.43
CA ALA A 133 -11.28 -18.81 -3.48
C ALA A 133 -11.77 -18.22 -2.15
N LEU A 134 -11.47 -18.84 -1.01
CA LEU A 134 -11.76 -18.25 0.31
C LEU A 134 -11.16 -16.84 0.45
N SER A 135 -9.92 -16.66 -0.01
CA SER A 135 -9.26 -15.35 -0.04
C SER A 135 -10.00 -14.35 -0.93
N VAL A 136 -10.40 -14.74 -2.14
CA VAL A 136 -11.13 -13.87 -3.07
C VAL A 136 -12.52 -13.52 -2.54
N PHE A 137 -13.32 -14.53 -2.22
CA PHE A 137 -14.71 -14.36 -1.79
C PHE A 137 -14.84 -13.60 -0.48
N LEU A 138 -13.92 -13.74 0.49
CA LEU A 138 -13.95 -12.86 1.68
C LEU A 138 -13.87 -11.36 1.35
N ARG A 139 -13.35 -10.98 0.17
CA ARG A 139 -13.27 -9.58 -0.28
C ARG A 139 -14.46 -9.16 -1.14
N THR A 140 -15.23 -10.12 -1.65
CA THR A 140 -16.24 -9.89 -2.68
C THR A 140 -17.62 -10.37 -2.29
N ASP A 141 -17.73 -11.55 -1.69
CA ASP A 141 -18.92 -12.17 -1.13
C ASP A 141 -18.55 -12.97 0.15
N THR A 142 -18.68 -12.32 1.30
CA THR A 142 -18.28 -12.91 2.59
C THR A 142 -19.17 -14.09 2.98
N GLU A 143 -20.45 -14.07 2.63
CA GLU A 143 -21.37 -15.15 2.96
C GLU A 143 -21.07 -16.39 2.12
N PHE A 144 -20.80 -16.24 0.82
CA PHE A 144 -20.31 -17.34 0.01
C PHE A 144 -18.99 -17.91 0.56
N ALA A 145 -18.06 -17.05 1.00
CA ALA A 145 -16.82 -17.53 1.62
C ALA A 145 -17.04 -18.33 2.90
N LYS A 146 -18.00 -17.94 3.75
CA LYS A 146 -18.39 -18.70 4.95
C LYS A 146 -19.00 -20.05 4.57
N GLN A 147 -19.91 -20.07 3.60
CA GLN A 147 -20.50 -21.30 3.08
C GLN A 147 -19.42 -22.22 2.50
N LEU A 148 -18.50 -21.68 1.71
CA LEU A 148 -17.38 -22.43 1.14
C LEU A 148 -16.50 -23.04 2.25
N LEU A 149 -16.13 -22.25 3.28
CA LEU A 149 -15.36 -22.78 4.41
C LEU A 149 -16.14 -23.86 5.17
N TYR A 150 -17.43 -23.65 5.42
CA TYR A 150 -18.29 -24.63 6.07
C TYR A 150 -18.32 -25.94 5.29
N GLN A 151 -18.46 -25.87 3.97
CA GLN A 151 -18.48 -27.02 3.07
C GLN A 151 -17.11 -27.72 3.02
N MET A 152 -15.99 -26.99 3.01
CA MET A 152 -14.65 -27.58 3.10
C MET A 152 -14.43 -28.30 4.43
N VAL A 153 -14.95 -27.76 5.54
CA VAL A 153 -14.82 -28.38 6.86
C VAL A 153 -15.74 -29.59 7.02
N SER A 154 -17.01 -29.44 6.64
CA SER A 154 -18.09 -30.38 6.98
C SER A 154 -18.41 -31.42 5.89
N SER A 155 -17.88 -31.24 4.68
CA SER A 155 -18.13 -32.10 3.51
C SER A 155 -16.83 -32.62 2.90
N ASP A 156 -16.93 -33.36 1.79
CA ASP A 156 -15.80 -33.96 1.06
C ASP A 156 -15.01 -32.96 0.19
N TYR A 157 -15.28 -31.65 0.29
CA TYR A 157 -14.49 -30.66 -0.44
C TYR A 157 -13.04 -30.63 0.08
N PRO A 158 -12.05 -30.40 -0.82
CA PRO A 158 -10.64 -30.40 -0.45
C PRO A 158 -10.34 -29.36 0.63
N LYS A 159 -9.58 -29.77 1.65
CA LYS A 159 -9.05 -28.89 2.71
C LYS A 159 -7.64 -29.31 3.10
N ASP A 160 -6.88 -28.36 3.62
CA ASP A 160 -5.55 -28.61 4.20
C ASP A 160 -5.40 -27.85 5.54
N GLU A 161 -4.26 -28.04 6.20
CA GLU A 161 -3.92 -27.36 7.46
C GLU A 161 -3.88 -25.82 7.35
N ASN A 162 -3.82 -25.29 6.12
CA ASN A 162 -3.77 -23.86 5.85
C ASN A 162 -5.15 -23.24 5.58
N THR A 163 -6.19 -24.05 5.36
CA THR A 163 -7.53 -23.58 4.98
C THR A 163 -8.10 -22.56 5.99
N VAL A 164 -8.15 -22.91 7.28
CA VAL A 164 -8.67 -22.02 8.33
C VAL A 164 -7.75 -20.80 8.52
N TYR A 165 -6.44 -21.01 8.44
CA TYR A 165 -5.45 -19.93 8.52
C TYR A 165 -5.65 -18.88 7.42
N ILE A 166 -5.84 -19.30 6.17
CA ILE A 166 -6.05 -18.40 5.03
C ILE A 166 -7.35 -17.63 5.18
N PHE A 167 -8.43 -18.29 5.59
CA PHE A 167 -9.71 -17.65 5.88
C PHE A 167 -9.55 -16.54 6.94
N LEU A 168 -9.01 -16.89 8.12
CA LEU A 168 -8.85 -15.94 9.23
C LEU A 168 -7.88 -14.80 8.90
N LYS A 169 -6.79 -15.09 8.17
CA LYS A 169 -5.82 -14.09 7.75
C LYS A 169 -6.45 -13.01 6.88
N VAL A 170 -7.40 -13.39 6.03
CA VAL A 170 -8.13 -12.47 5.17
C VAL A 170 -9.28 -11.81 5.93
N ALA A 171 -10.08 -12.57 6.68
CA ALA A 171 -11.22 -12.07 7.44
C ALA A 171 -10.83 -10.95 8.41
N ASN A 172 -9.73 -11.13 9.16
CA ASN A 172 -9.19 -10.10 10.05
C ASN A 172 -8.86 -8.77 9.36
N ARG A 173 -8.59 -8.79 8.05
CA ARG A 173 -8.26 -7.61 7.26
C ARG A 173 -9.50 -6.97 6.64
N VAL A 174 -10.41 -7.74 6.08
CA VAL A 174 -11.45 -7.21 5.17
C VAL A 174 -12.89 -7.42 5.62
N SER A 175 -13.13 -8.26 6.62
CA SER A 175 -14.48 -8.62 7.07
C SER A 175 -14.78 -8.04 8.45
N THR A 176 -16.01 -8.26 8.92
CA THR A 176 -16.48 -7.87 10.25
C THR A 176 -16.14 -8.93 11.31
N PHE A 177 -16.18 -8.55 12.60
CA PHE A 177 -15.94 -9.47 13.71
C PHE A 177 -16.80 -10.75 13.69
N PRO A 178 -18.11 -10.71 13.33
CA PRO A 178 -18.92 -11.91 13.17
C PRO A 178 -18.32 -12.98 12.24
N THR A 179 -17.56 -12.59 11.22
CA THR A 179 -16.89 -13.53 10.32
C THR A 179 -15.73 -14.27 11.00
N VAL A 180 -15.01 -13.59 11.90
CA VAL A 180 -13.95 -14.23 12.72
C VAL A 180 -14.58 -15.16 13.76
N LYS A 181 -15.67 -14.72 14.41
CA LYS A 181 -16.41 -15.54 15.38
C LYS A 181 -16.97 -16.82 14.74
N PHE A 182 -17.51 -16.72 13.52
CA PHE A 182 -17.95 -17.87 12.73
C PHE A 182 -16.84 -18.93 12.57
N ALA A 183 -15.60 -18.53 12.28
CA ALA A 183 -14.50 -19.46 12.15
C ALA A 183 -14.16 -20.17 13.49
N LEU A 184 -14.24 -19.46 14.62
CA LEU A 184 -14.10 -20.07 15.95
C LEU A 184 -15.21 -21.10 16.23
N ASP A 185 -16.46 -20.74 15.95
CA ASP A 185 -17.60 -21.64 16.18
C ASP A 185 -17.50 -22.88 15.28
N LEU A 186 -17.04 -22.70 14.03
CA LEU A 186 -16.82 -23.80 13.09
C LEU A 186 -15.78 -24.80 13.58
N ILE A 187 -14.60 -24.34 14.03
CA ILE A 187 -13.54 -25.25 14.53
C ILE A 187 -13.94 -25.91 15.85
N LYS A 188 -14.66 -25.21 16.73
CA LYS A 188 -15.18 -25.77 17.98
C LYS A 188 -16.15 -26.92 17.74
N ASN A 189 -17.01 -26.77 16.73
CA ASN A 189 -18.01 -27.77 16.38
C ASN A 189 -17.45 -28.92 15.53
N ASN A 190 -16.22 -28.78 14.99
CA ASN A 190 -15.57 -29.77 14.14
C ASN A 190 -14.14 -30.03 14.62
N PRO A 191 -13.95 -30.76 15.75
CA PRO A 191 -12.65 -30.94 16.39
C PRO A 191 -11.64 -31.74 15.56
N THR A 192 -12.09 -32.39 14.47
CA THR A 192 -11.23 -33.11 13.53
C THR A 192 -10.51 -32.19 12.54
N VAL A 193 -10.88 -30.91 12.47
CA VAL A 193 -10.21 -29.93 11.60
C VAL A 193 -8.82 -29.65 12.17
N PRO A 194 -7.74 -29.81 11.37
CA PRO A 194 -6.40 -29.48 11.83
C PRO A 194 -6.27 -27.96 12.04
N VAL A 195 -5.88 -27.56 13.25
CA VAL A 195 -5.69 -26.16 13.65
C VAL A 195 -4.22 -25.91 13.96
N SER A 196 -3.54 -25.16 13.11
CA SER A 196 -2.14 -24.76 13.37
C SER A 196 -2.04 -23.65 14.42
N PRO A 197 -0.90 -23.50 15.13
CA PRO A 197 -0.70 -22.42 16.12
C PRO A 197 -0.97 -21.01 15.56
N LYS A 198 -0.72 -20.80 14.26
CA LYS A 198 -1.00 -19.55 13.52
C LYS A 198 -2.48 -19.17 13.54
N VAL A 199 -3.38 -20.16 13.56
CA VAL A 199 -4.83 -19.94 13.66
C VAL A 199 -5.19 -19.33 15.02
N TYR A 200 -4.60 -19.81 16.11
CA TYR A 200 -4.84 -19.26 17.45
C TYR A 200 -4.42 -17.80 17.55
N GLY A 201 -3.24 -17.44 17.04
CA GLY A 201 -2.78 -16.04 16.99
C GLY A 201 -3.73 -15.13 16.19
N LEU A 202 -4.26 -15.62 15.05
CA LEU A 202 -5.23 -14.88 14.24
C LEU A 202 -6.61 -14.74 14.91
N LEU A 203 -7.05 -15.73 15.68
CA LEU A 203 -8.28 -15.65 16.47
C LEU A 203 -8.13 -14.59 17.56
N VAL A 204 -7.04 -14.62 18.33
CA VAL A 204 -6.73 -13.62 19.35
C VAL A 204 -6.70 -12.22 18.75
N THR A 205 -6.03 -12.05 17.61
CA THR A 205 -5.99 -10.77 16.88
C THR A 205 -7.39 -10.26 16.55
N GLY A 206 -8.28 -11.11 16.03
CA GLY A 206 -9.63 -10.70 15.64
C GLY A 206 -10.54 -10.38 16.82
N PHE A 207 -10.42 -11.14 17.90
CA PHE A 207 -11.18 -10.92 19.12
C PHE A 207 -10.74 -9.64 19.85
N LEU A 208 -9.43 -9.40 19.98
CA LEU A 208 -8.92 -8.15 20.55
C LEU A 208 -9.42 -6.88 19.82
N ASN A 209 -9.82 -7.01 18.55
CA ASN A 209 -10.29 -5.90 17.74
C ASN A 209 -11.80 -5.66 17.75
N GLY A 210 -12.61 -6.58 18.29
CA GLY A 210 -14.08 -6.45 18.16
C GLY A 210 -14.95 -7.39 19.00
N ALA A 211 -14.37 -8.24 19.84
CA ALA A 211 -15.14 -9.10 20.74
C ALA A 211 -15.68 -8.31 21.94
N THR A 212 -16.84 -8.74 22.44
CA THR A 212 -17.30 -8.35 23.77
C THR A 212 -16.48 -9.05 24.86
N ALA A 213 -16.59 -8.60 26.11
CA ALA A 213 -15.98 -9.31 27.24
C ALA A 213 -16.45 -10.78 27.34
N GLY A 214 -17.71 -11.05 26.99
CA GLY A 214 -18.25 -12.41 26.92
C GLY A 214 -17.57 -13.25 25.84
N ASP A 215 -17.39 -12.69 24.65
CA ASP A 215 -16.69 -13.36 23.54
C ASP A 215 -15.22 -13.64 23.89
N MET A 216 -14.53 -12.70 24.53
CA MET A 216 -13.16 -12.90 25.01
C MET A 216 -13.07 -14.07 26.00
N SER A 217 -13.99 -14.15 26.95
CA SER A 217 -14.05 -15.27 27.90
C SER A 217 -14.22 -16.61 27.20
N GLN A 218 -15.04 -16.67 26.14
CA GLN A 218 -15.21 -17.88 25.34
C GLN A 218 -13.92 -18.26 24.60
N LEU A 219 -13.22 -17.30 24.01
CA LEU A 219 -11.94 -17.56 23.35
C LEU A 219 -10.90 -18.08 24.35
N THR A 220 -10.76 -17.46 25.53
CA THR A 220 -9.82 -17.92 26.55
C THR A 220 -10.09 -19.35 26.99
N LYS A 221 -11.37 -19.71 27.24
CA LYS A 221 -11.75 -21.09 27.56
C LYS A 221 -11.38 -22.07 26.44
N TYR A 222 -11.59 -21.68 25.19
CA TYR A 222 -11.21 -22.48 24.05
C TYR A 222 -9.69 -22.67 23.97
N LEU A 223 -8.90 -21.60 24.03
CA LEU A 223 -7.44 -21.67 24.01
C LEU A 223 -6.89 -22.56 25.12
N ARG A 224 -7.43 -22.45 26.34
CA ARG A 224 -7.04 -23.31 27.47
C ARG A 224 -7.35 -24.78 27.21
N SER A 225 -8.54 -25.07 26.67
CA SER A 225 -8.92 -26.45 26.33
C SER A 225 -8.00 -27.08 25.28
N GLN A 226 -7.39 -26.27 24.42
CA GLN A 226 -6.44 -26.71 23.39
C GLN A 226 -4.97 -26.64 23.86
N GLY A 227 -4.69 -26.24 25.09
CA GLY A 227 -3.33 -26.02 25.59
C GLY A 227 -2.59 -24.89 24.87
N ALA A 228 -3.32 -23.96 24.25
CA ALA A 228 -2.78 -23.00 23.30
C ALA A 228 -2.48 -21.60 23.87
N GLU A 229 -2.81 -21.35 25.14
CA GLU A 229 -2.64 -20.03 25.79
C GLU A 229 -1.18 -19.53 25.74
N GLU A 230 -0.21 -20.46 25.84
CA GLU A 230 1.22 -20.14 25.92
C GLU A 230 1.95 -20.19 24.56
N HIS A 231 1.25 -20.46 23.46
CA HIS A 231 1.89 -20.48 22.14
C HIS A 231 2.44 -19.09 21.75
N ASP A 232 3.60 -19.08 21.11
CA ASP A 232 4.27 -17.87 20.64
C ASP A 232 3.39 -17.03 19.69
N GLU A 233 2.55 -17.66 18.87
CA GLU A 233 1.59 -16.97 18.00
C GLU A 233 0.53 -16.19 18.80
N VAL A 234 0.10 -16.72 19.94
CA VAL A 234 -0.85 -16.07 20.87
C VAL A 234 -0.15 -14.94 21.61
N LYS A 235 1.07 -15.18 22.12
CA LYS A 235 1.91 -14.17 22.78
C LYS A 235 2.21 -12.99 21.85
N MET A 236 2.60 -13.28 20.61
CA MET A 236 2.84 -12.28 19.56
C MET A 236 1.58 -11.44 19.29
N ALA A 237 0.39 -12.06 19.23
CA ALA A 237 -0.85 -11.33 18.98
C ALA A 237 -1.19 -10.35 20.12
N TYR A 238 -1.08 -10.76 21.38
CA TYR A 238 -1.27 -9.88 22.53
C TYR A 238 -0.23 -8.75 22.57
N PHE A 239 1.03 -9.08 22.31
CA PHE A 239 2.12 -8.12 22.28
C PHE A 239 1.91 -7.05 21.20
N LEU A 240 1.62 -7.45 19.96
CA LEU A 240 1.37 -6.51 18.85
C LEU A 240 0.17 -5.60 19.14
N HIS A 241 -0.87 -6.12 19.79
CA HIS A 241 -2.02 -5.33 20.21
C HIS A 241 -1.63 -4.29 21.29
N GLY A 242 -0.81 -4.69 22.27
CA GLY A 242 -0.26 -3.78 23.29
C GLY A 242 0.56 -2.64 22.67
N LEU A 243 1.41 -2.97 21.69
CA LEU A 243 2.25 -2.00 20.97
C LEU A 243 1.46 -0.91 20.23
N MET A 244 0.15 -1.06 19.99
CA MET A 244 -0.63 -0.04 19.28
C MET A 244 -0.68 1.29 20.03
N LYS A 245 -0.40 1.30 21.33
CA LYS A 245 -0.43 2.49 22.19
C LYS A 245 0.93 3.12 22.45
N GLU A 246 2.01 2.44 22.06
CA GLU A 246 3.39 2.84 22.35
C GLU A 246 3.97 3.76 21.26
N ASP A 247 4.96 4.57 21.64
CA ASP A 247 5.81 5.29 20.69
C ASP A 247 6.81 4.34 19.99
N VAL A 248 7.46 4.81 18.92
CA VAL A 248 8.31 3.96 18.07
C VAL A 248 9.59 3.50 18.78
N ASP A 249 10.20 4.35 19.61
CA ASP A 249 11.45 3.99 20.28
C ASP A 249 11.19 2.95 21.37
N THR A 250 10.16 3.16 22.19
CA THR A 250 9.73 2.19 23.21
C THR A 250 9.33 0.87 22.56
N ALA A 251 8.57 0.92 21.46
CA ALA A 251 8.16 -0.28 20.74
C ALA A 251 9.36 -1.09 20.22
N LEU A 252 10.35 -0.44 19.59
CA LEU A 252 11.52 -1.16 19.07
C LEU A 252 12.35 -1.84 20.17
N LEU A 253 12.44 -1.22 21.36
CA LEU A 253 13.17 -1.78 22.51
C LEU A 253 12.44 -2.98 23.12
N GLN A 254 11.11 -2.90 23.25
CA GLN A 254 10.29 -4.04 23.69
C GLN A 254 10.32 -5.20 22.68
N VAL A 255 10.32 -4.86 21.38
CA VAL A 255 10.39 -5.85 20.28
C VAL A 255 11.68 -6.64 20.35
N GLU A 256 12.81 -6.00 20.65
CA GLU A 256 14.09 -6.69 20.84
C GLU A 256 14.01 -7.73 21.96
N THR A 257 13.37 -7.36 23.07
CA THR A 257 13.24 -8.24 24.25
C THR A 257 12.39 -9.46 23.93
N ILE A 258 11.22 -9.28 23.32
CA ILE A 258 10.32 -10.39 23.01
C ILE A 258 10.82 -11.23 21.83
N ALA A 259 11.50 -10.62 20.84
CA ALA A 259 12.12 -11.35 19.74
C ALA A 259 13.19 -12.33 20.24
N GLY A 260 13.91 -11.98 21.31
CA GLY A 260 14.87 -12.86 21.97
C GLY A 260 14.25 -14.02 22.77
N GLN A 261 12.93 -14.01 22.99
CA GLN A 261 12.21 -15.08 23.69
C GLN A 261 11.66 -16.15 22.74
N PHE A 262 11.61 -15.87 21.43
CA PHE A 262 11.12 -16.80 20.44
C PHE A 262 12.25 -17.67 19.90
N ASP A 263 12.10 -18.98 20.01
CA ASP A 263 13.06 -19.95 19.48
C ASP A 263 12.95 -20.10 17.94
N ASP A 264 11.78 -19.76 17.36
CA ASP A 264 11.52 -19.88 15.92
C ASP A 264 11.85 -18.60 15.16
N SER A 265 12.87 -18.68 14.31
CA SER A 265 13.27 -17.61 13.38
C SER A 265 12.14 -17.09 12.47
N ASP A 266 11.17 -17.93 12.09
CA ASP A 266 10.04 -17.55 11.25
C ASP A 266 9.03 -16.69 12.03
N ILE A 267 8.82 -16.98 13.33
CA ILE A 267 8.01 -16.14 14.23
C ILE A 267 8.69 -14.80 14.43
N THR A 268 9.99 -14.77 14.72
CA THR A 268 10.75 -13.52 14.88
C THR A 268 10.70 -12.68 13.61
N ARG A 269 10.84 -13.29 12.43
CA ARG A 269 10.67 -12.61 11.14
C ARG A 269 9.26 -12.04 10.96
N ARG A 270 8.21 -12.78 11.30
CA ARG A 270 6.82 -12.29 11.26
C ARG A 270 6.59 -11.13 12.20
N LEU A 271 7.09 -11.21 13.44
CA LEU A 271 7.02 -10.16 14.43
C LEU A 271 7.66 -8.87 13.90
N LEU A 272 8.94 -8.92 13.49
CA LEU A 272 9.66 -7.75 13.01
C LEU A 272 8.98 -7.14 11.77
N THR A 273 8.47 -7.98 10.87
CA THR A 273 7.69 -7.53 9.71
C THR A 273 6.39 -6.82 10.15
N ALA A 274 5.66 -7.36 11.12
CA ALA A 274 4.42 -6.76 11.63
C ALA A 274 4.69 -5.41 12.31
N VAL A 275 5.71 -5.33 13.16
CA VAL A 275 6.18 -4.10 13.82
C VAL A 275 6.55 -3.04 12.79
N TYR A 276 7.30 -3.43 11.75
CA TYR A 276 7.62 -2.51 10.67
C TYR A 276 6.35 -1.96 10.02
N TYR A 277 5.40 -2.79 9.61
CA TYR A 277 4.17 -2.29 8.97
C TYR A 277 3.33 -1.41 9.90
N GLN A 278 3.34 -1.69 11.20
CA GLN A 278 2.65 -0.89 12.21
C GLN A 278 3.25 0.52 12.32
N PHE A 279 4.59 0.64 12.32
CA PHE A 279 5.27 1.90 12.59
C PHE A 279 5.91 2.57 11.39
N HIS A 280 5.97 1.96 10.20
CA HIS A 280 6.73 2.47 9.03
C HIS A 280 6.43 3.93 8.68
N LYS A 281 5.16 4.35 8.77
CA LYS A 281 4.74 5.75 8.54
C LYS A 281 5.25 6.73 9.60
N LYS A 282 5.56 6.22 10.79
CA LYS A 282 6.12 6.93 11.95
C LYS A 282 7.61 6.62 12.15
N MET A 283 8.33 5.94 11.25
CA MET A 283 9.76 5.68 11.44
C MET A 283 10.62 6.84 10.89
N THR A 284 11.59 7.32 11.66
CA THR A 284 12.63 8.25 11.18
C THR A 284 13.74 7.44 10.47
N VAL A 285 14.71 8.12 9.85
CA VAL A 285 15.92 7.46 9.34
C VAL A 285 16.62 6.69 10.46
N ASN A 286 16.75 7.27 11.65
CA ASN A 286 17.35 6.60 12.80
C ASN A 286 16.56 5.35 13.22
N HIS A 287 15.22 5.40 13.21
CA HIS A 287 14.39 4.22 13.50
C HIS A 287 14.57 3.12 12.44
N ILE A 288 14.70 3.50 11.17
CA ILE A 288 14.98 2.55 10.09
C ILE A 288 16.34 1.89 10.32
N SER A 289 17.37 2.65 10.67
CA SER A 289 18.69 2.10 10.99
C SER A 289 18.63 1.11 12.15
N LYS A 290 17.97 1.49 13.26
CA LYS A 290 17.73 0.58 14.41
C LYS A 290 16.99 -0.69 13.98
N TYR A 291 15.93 -0.56 13.18
CA TYR A 291 15.16 -1.70 12.66
C TYR A 291 16.01 -2.63 11.78
N LEU A 292 16.84 -2.08 10.90
CA LEU A 292 17.75 -2.87 10.07
C LEU A 292 18.82 -3.59 10.90
N SER A 293 19.34 -2.93 11.95
CA SER A 293 20.26 -3.57 12.90
C SER A 293 19.60 -4.72 13.67
N LEU A 294 18.32 -4.59 14.03
CA LEU A 294 17.55 -5.69 14.62
C LEU A 294 17.43 -6.87 13.66
N LEU A 295 17.07 -6.64 12.39
CA LEU A 295 17.02 -7.71 11.38
C LEU A 295 18.37 -8.43 11.25
N GLN A 296 19.47 -7.68 11.20
CA GLN A 296 20.81 -8.25 11.12
C GLN A 296 21.16 -9.07 12.36
N ARG A 297 20.86 -8.56 13.57
CA ARG A 297 21.13 -9.25 14.84
C ARG A 297 20.42 -10.60 14.93
N PHE A 298 19.18 -10.68 14.43
CA PHE A 298 18.42 -11.93 14.38
C PHE A 298 18.64 -12.73 13.10
N SER A 299 19.65 -12.36 12.27
CA SER A 299 19.97 -13.03 11.00
C SER A 299 18.77 -13.17 10.04
N ILE A 300 17.90 -12.16 10.02
CA ILE A 300 16.73 -12.12 9.14
C ILE A 300 17.08 -11.38 7.86
N GLU A 301 16.93 -12.07 6.73
CA GLU A 301 17.15 -11.49 5.41
C GLU A 301 16.16 -10.35 5.12
N VAL A 302 16.69 -9.25 4.57
CA VAL A 302 15.90 -8.11 4.15
C VAL A 302 15.27 -8.41 2.79
N THR A 303 13.97 -8.71 2.78
CA THR A 303 13.26 -9.00 1.53
C THR A 303 13.20 -7.78 0.60
N PRO A 304 13.06 -7.97 -0.73
CA PRO A 304 12.86 -6.85 -1.67
C PRO A 304 11.70 -5.94 -1.29
N GLN A 305 10.64 -6.49 -0.70
CA GLN A 305 9.49 -5.71 -0.24
C GLN A 305 9.87 -4.78 0.93
N ILE A 306 10.69 -5.24 1.88
CA ILE A 306 11.18 -4.40 2.98
C ILE A 306 12.07 -3.29 2.42
N HIS A 307 12.98 -3.60 1.51
CA HIS A 307 13.82 -2.59 0.85
C HIS A 307 12.97 -1.52 0.14
N VAL A 308 11.94 -1.94 -0.62
CA VAL A 308 11.01 -1.00 -1.29
C VAL A 308 10.29 -0.10 -0.28
N GLN A 309 9.89 -0.62 0.87
CA GLN A 309 9.25 0.22 1.90
C GLN A 309 10.25 1.17 2.57
N VAL A 310 11.49 0.74 2.80
CA VAL A 310 12.56 1.60 3.32
C VAL A 310 12.82 2.78 2.38
N ILE A 311 13.02 2.53 1.08
CA ILE A 311 13.23 3.62 0.11
C ILE A 311 12.00 4.53 -0.04
N LEU A 312 10.78 3.98 0.08
CA LEU A 312 9.56 4.80 0.07
C LEU A 312 9.45 5.69 1.31
N ASN A 313 9.91 5.24 2.48
CA ASN A 313 9.97 6.07 3.68
C ASN A 313 11.01 7.18 3.54
N LEU A 314 12.21 6.87 3.03
CA LEU A 314 13.23 7.89 2.71
C LEU A 314 12.71 8.90 1.68
N ALA A 315 11.94 8.42 0.69
CA ALA A 315 11.34 9.28 -0.33
C ALA A 315 10.30 10.25 0.23
N ARG A 316 9.57 9.89 1.28
CA ARG A 316 8.65 10.82 1.97
C ARG A 316 9.41 11.97 2.64
N GLY A 317 10.63 11.73 3.10
CA GLY A 317 11.58 12.74 3.55
C GLY A 317 12.27 13.51 2.42
N GLN A 318 12.00 13.18 1.14
CA GLN A 318 12.66 13.73 -0.05
C GLN A 318 14.20 13.57 -0.07
N MET A 319 14.70 12.54 0.60
CA MET A 319 16.12 12.25 0.77
C MET A 319 16.67 11.45 -0.43
N LEU A 320 16.74 12.07 -1.61
CA LEU A 320 17.12 11.39 -2.86
C LEU A 320 18.54 10.80 -2.80
N SER A 321 19.49 11.52 -2.23
CA SER A 321 20.89 11.09 -2.07
C SER A 321 21.00 9.84 -1.20
N GLU A 322 20.21 9.78 -0.14
CA GLU A 322 20.16 8.72 0.86
C GLU A 322 19.51 7.48 0.27
N ILE A 323 18.50 7.64 -0.60
CA ILE A 323 17.96 6.53 -1.39
C ILE A 323 19.06 5.93 -2.27
N VAL A 324 19.82 6.75 -3.01
CA VAL A 324 20.93 6.26 -3.86
C VAL A 324 21.98 5.54 -3.01
N HIS A 325 22.39 6.14 -1.89
CA HIS A 325 23.38 5.57 -0.98
C HIS A 325 22.92 4.22 -0.40
N TYR A 326 21.69 4.16 0.11
CA TYR A 326 21.09 2.94 0.65
C TYR A 326 21.06 1.82 -0.38
N ILE A 327 20.65 2.11 -1.62
CA ILE A 327 20.55 1.09 -2.68
C ILE A 327 21.92 0.58 -3.10
N LYS A 328 22.92 1.46 -3.22
CA LYS A 328 24.30 1.05 -3.52
C LYS A 328 24.85 0.12 -2.44
N LEU A 329 24.61 0.43 -1.17
CA LEU A 329 24.98 -0.43 -0.04
C LEU A 329 24.22 -1.76 -0.06
N ALA A 330 22.90 -1.71 -0.23
CA ALA A 330 22.04 -2.88 -0.24
C ALA A 330 22.42 -3.85 -1.37
N LYS A 331 22.71 -3.35 -2.58
CA LYS A 331 23.19 -4.17 -3.69
C LYS A 331 24.51 -4.87 -3.33
N LYS A 332 25.46 -4.12 -2.76
CA LYS A 332 26.79 -4.63 -2.40
C LYS A 332 26.75 -5.69 -1.29
N GLN A 333 25.86 -5.53 -0.30
CA GLN A 333 25.80 -6.40 0.88
C GLN A 333 24.89 -7.61 0.70
N ASN A 334 23.78 -7.47 -0.03
CA ASN A 334 22.71 -8.48 -0.07
C ASN A 334 22.56 -9.18 -1.43
N ASN A 335 23.46 -8.94 -2.39
CA ASN A 335 23.41 -9.49 -3.75
C ASN A 335 22.00 -9.38 -4.40
N LEU A 336 21.35 -8.23 -4.19
CA LEU A 336 19.98 -7.99 -4.66
C LEU A 336 19.89 -8.15 -6.18
N VAL A 337 18.92 -8.93 -6.64
CA VAL A 337 18.56 -9.06 -8.06
C VAL A 337 17.49 -8.04 -8.42
N LEU A 338 17.69 -7.33 -9.53
CA LEU A 338 16.71 -6.37 -10.00
C LEU A 338 15.47 -7.08 -10.57
N ASN A 339 14.30 -6.81 -10.01
CA ASN A 339 13.01 -7.32 -10.51
C ASN A 339 11.99 -6.19 -10.73
N GLU A 340 10.86 -6.53 -11.35
CA GLU A 340 9.77 -5.60 -11.66
C GLU A 340 9.35 -4.76 -10.45
N THR A 341 9.13 -5.42 -9.31
CA THR A 341 8.63 -4.79 -8.08
C THR A 341 9.65 -3.78 -7.54
N TYR A 342 10.93 -4.15 -7.54
CA TYR A 342 12.01 -3.30 -7.06
C TYR A 342 12.22 -2.09 -7.97
N PHE A 343 12.24 -2.30 -9.30
CA PHE A 343 12.40 -1.22 -10.28
C PHE A 343 11.23 -0.21 -10.21
N LEU A 344 9.99 -0.70 -10.15
CA LEU A 344 8.82 0.16 -9.99
C LEU A 344 8.83 0.87 -8.64
N GLY A 345 9.18 0.19 -7.55
CA GLY A 345 9.29 0.77 -6.21
C GLY A 345 10.30 1.91 -6.17
N LEU A 346 11.43 1.74 -6.85
CA LEU A 346 12.47 2.74 -6.98
C LEU A 346 12.01 3.96 -7.78
N ALA A 347 11.49 3.75 -8.99
CA ALA A 347 10.99 4.84 -9.85
C ALA A 347 9.93 5.66 -9.11
N ARG A 348 9.00 4.98 -8.44
CA ARG A 348 7.96 5.60 -7.60
C ARG A 348 8.55 6.40 -6.44
N SER A 349 9.59 5.89 -5.79
CA SER A 349 10.27 6.59 -4.69
C SER A 349 10.90 7.90 -5.16
N PHE A 350 11.58 7.90 -6.33
CA PHE A 350 12.12 9.13 -6.91
C PHE A 350 11.04 10.14 -7.29
N ILE A 351 9.91 9.67 -7.85
CA ILE A 351 8.76 10.52 -8.16
C ILE A 351 8.17 11.15 -6.90
N VAL A 352 8.07 10.39 -5.79
CA VAL A 352 7.55 10.89 -4.50
C VAL A 352 8.46 11.94 -3.90
N ALA A 353 9.77 11.70 -3.96
CA ALA A 353 10.80 12.57 -3.42
C ALA A 353 11.01 13.85 -4.25
N SER A 354 10.71 13.83 -5.55
CA SER A 354 10.84 15.02 -6.42
C SER A 354 9.63 15.14 -7.38
N PRO A 355 8.46 15.53 -6.85
CA PRO A 355 7.21 15.59 -7.61
C PRO A 355 7.27 16.62 -8.75
N ASP A 356 7.99 17.73 -8.57
CA ASP A 356 8.18 18.77 -9.59
C ASP A 356 8.93 18.24 -10.83
N ASN A 357 9.67 17.13 -10.70
CA ASN A 357 10.41 16.48 -11.79
C ASN A 357 9.77 15.16 -12.24
N ASN A 358 8.53 14.86 -11.84
CA ASN A 358 7.86 13.57 -12.13
C ASN A 358 7.97 13.15 -13.60
N ALA A 359 7.64 14.03 -14.54
CA ALA A 359 7.70 13.72 -15.97
C ALA A 359 9.13 13.38 -16.43
N THR A 360 10.13 14.16 -15.98
CA THR A 360 11.54 13.93 -16.31
C THR A 360 12.04 12.61 -15.73
N ILE A 361 11.73 12.33 -14.46
CA ILE A 361 12.11 11.08 -13.78
C ILE A 361 11.47 9.89 -14.50
N THR A 362 10.15 9.93 -14.70
CA THR A 362 9.39 8.88 -15.37
C THR A 362 9.97 8.58 -16.75
N ASN A 363 10.24 9.61 -17.56
CA ASN A 363 10.82 9.44 -18.89
C ASN A 363 12.23 8.82 -18.85
N LYS A 364 13.08 9.21 -17.89
CA LYS A 364 14.41 8.62 -17.72
C LYS A 364 14.34 7.14 -17.35
N PHE A 365 13.51 6.77 -16.37
CA PHE A 365 13.31 5.36 -16.00
C PHE A 365 12.73 4.53 -17.15
N ILE A 366 11.74 5.07 -17.89
CA ILE A 366 11.18 4.43 -19.08
C ILE A 366 12.26 4.22 -20.14
N HIS A 367 13.11 5.23 -20.39
CA HIS A 367 14.16 5.14 -21.40
C HIS A 367 15.18 4.07 -21.05
N THR A 368 15.63 4.02 -19.79
CA THR A 368 16.52 2.99 -19.26
C THR A 368 15.97 1.60 -19.52
N ILE A 369 14.75 1.29 -19.04
CA ILE A 369 14.24 -0.09 -19.17
C ILE A 369 13.85 -0.44 -20.62
N ARG A 370 13.47 0.55 -21.43
CA ARG A 370 13.14 0.35 -22.86
C ARG A 370 14.33 -0.15 -23.66
N ALA A 371 15.55 0.22 -23.31
CA ALA A 371 16.77 -0.26 -23.97
C ALA A 371 16.92 -1.78 -23.84
N TYR A 372 16.39 -2.38 -22.76
CA TYR A 372 16.52 -3.80 -22.44
C TYR A 372 15.21 -4.58 -22.64
N LYS A 373 14.21 -3.99 -23.31
CA LYS A 373 12.86 -4.59 -23.46
C LYS A 373 12.84 -5.96 -24.16
N SER A 374 13.86 -6.26 -24.95
CA SER A 374 13.97 -7.52 -25.70
C SER A 374 14.58 -8.64 -24.87
N VAL A 375 15.26 -8.33 -23.77
CA VAL A 375 15.99 -9.30 -22.93
C VAL A 375 15.43 -9.40 -21.51
N ILE A 376 14.68 -8.39 -21.05
CA ILE A 376 14.02 -8.39 -19.74
C ILE A 376 12.52 -8.63 -19.93
N PRO A 377 11.96 -9.79 -19.51
CA PRO A 377 10.56 -10.16 -19.75
C PRO A 377 9.55 -9.16 -19.18
N TRP A 378 9.83 -8.61 -17.99
CA TRP A 378 8.94 -7.69 -17.27
C TRP A 378 9.05 -6.21 -17.72
N ALA A 379 9.94 -5.89 -18.67
CA ALA A 379 10.21 -4.50 -19.07
C ALA A 379 9.00 -3.77 -19.66
N ASN A 380 8.19 -4.47 -20.47
CA ASN A 380 7.00 -3.88 -21.09
C ASN A 380 5.93 -3.51 -20.04
N ASP A 381 5.71 -4.37 -19.05
CA ASP A 381 4.75 -4.13 -17.97
C ASP A 381 5.15 -2.91 -17.14
N VAL A 382 6.44 -2.80 -16.80
CA VAL A 382 7.00 -1.61 -16.12
C VAL A 382 6.76 -0.34 -16.93
N ILE A 383 7.01 -0.35 -18.25
CA ILE A 383 6.80 0.84 -19.10
C ILE A 383 5.32 1.25 -19.09
N ILE A 384 4.40 0.29 -19.18
CA ILE A 384 2.96 0.56 -19.14
C ILE A 384 2.57 1.15 -17.79
N GLU A 385 3.02 0.56 -16.68
CA GLU A 385 2.73 1.03 -15.33
C GLU A 385 3.31 2.43 -15.07
N LEU A 386 4.54 2.70 -15.52
CA LEU A 386 5.16 4.02 -15.36
C LEU A 386 4.41 5.11 -16.14
N LYS A 387 3.92 4.80 -17.35
CA LYS A 387 3.08 5.73 -18.13
C LYS A 387 1.77 6.05 -17.42
N LYS A 388 1.14 5.09 -16.73
CA LYS A 388 -0.06 5.36 -15.92
C LYS A 388 0.24 6.34 -14.78
N THR A 389 1.39 6.20 -14.12
CA THR A 389 1.82 7.12 -13.05
C THR A 389 2.17 8.53 -13.54
N GLN A 390 2.48 8.73 -14.81
CA GLN A 390 2.74 10.07 -15.37
C GLN A 390 1.48 10.95 -15.38
N HIS A 391 0.30 10.34 -15.53
CA HIS A 391 -0.99 11.03 -15.57
C HIS A 391 -1.77 10.96 -14.25
N ALA A 392 -1.38 10.08 -13.32
CA ALA A 392 -1.99 9.98 -12.01
C ALA A 392 -1.27 10.89 -11.01
N THR A 393 -1.97 11.86 -10.44
CA THR A 393 -1.53 12.60 -9.26
C THR A 393 -1.32 11.62 -8.09
N VAL A 394 -0.07 11.20 -7.90
CA VAL A 394 0.47 10.46 -6.74
C VAL A 394 -0.21 9.12 -6.43
N ILE A 395 0.46 8.05 -6.87
CA ILE A 395 0.54 6.69 -6.32
C ILE A 395 -0.63 6.24 -5.41
N HIS A 396 -1.56 5.51 -6.02
CA HIS A 396 -2.14 4.37 -5.35
C HIS A 396 -1.98 3.12 -6.21
N THR A 397 -1.23 2.19 -5.65
CA THR A 397 -0.95 0.83 -6.09
C THR A 397 -2.22 0.07 -6.47
N HIS A 398 -2.17 -0.69 -7.57
CA HIS A 398 -3.06 -1.81 -7.94
C HIS A 398 -4.35 -1.92 -7.11
N ARG A 399 -5.25 -0.96 -7.30
CA ARG A 399 -6.60 -1.03 -6.73
C ARG A 399 -7.39 -1.94 -7.66
N SER A 400 -7.95 -3.02 -7.12
CA SER A 400 -8.88 -3.88 -7.87
C SER A 400 -9.95 -3.00 -8.54
N PRO A 401 -10.40 -3.31 -9.77
CA PRO A 401 -11.41 -2.54 -10.50
C PRO A 401 -12.61 -2.13 -9.61
N ARG A 402 -13.11 -3.07 -8.79
CA ARG A 402 -14.19 -2.81 -7.83
C ARG A 402 -13.89 -1.68 -6.83
N PHE A 403 -12.65 -1.48 -6.38
CA PHE A 403 -12.32 -0.32 -5.52
C PHE A 403 -12.34 1.00 -6.29
N ALA A 404 -11.88 1.01 -7.55
CA ALA A 404 -11.97 2.20 -8.39
C ALA A 404 -13.43 2.55 -8.71
N ASP A 405 -14.26 1.53 -8.96
CA ASP A 405 -15.70 1.70 -9.19
C ASP A 405 -16.43 2.19 -7.93
N ARG A 406 -16.07 1.67 -6.76
CA ARG A 406 -16.61 2.17 -5.47
C ARG A 406 -16.27 3.64 -5.24
N GLU A 407 -15.04 4.06 -5.55
CA GLU A 407 -14.65 5.49 -5.46
C GLU A 407 -15.38 6.36 -6.48
N LYS A 408 -15.57 5.87 -7.70
CA LYS A 408 -16.35 6.55 -8.74
C LYS A 408 -17.81 6.71 -8.29
N LYS A 409 -18.40 5.65 -7.73
CA LYS A 409 -19.78 5.66 -7.22
C LYS A 409 -19.98 6.68 -6.10
N ILE A 410 -19.05 6.76 -5.13
CA ILE A 410 -19.12 7.78 -4.07
C ILE A 410 -19.11 9.19 -4.67
N LYS A 411 -18.20 9.46 -5.63
CA LYS A 411 -18.15 10.77 -6.31
C LYS A 411 -19.44 11.06 -7.07
N GLU A 412 -20.00 10.08 -7.77
CA GLU A 412 -21.27 10.22 -8.48
C GLU A 412 -22.41 10.56 -7.51
N LEU A 413 -22.49 9.90 -6.36
CA LEU A 413 -23.53 10.16 -5.35
C LEU A 413 -23.38 11.55 -4.72
N ILE A 414 -22.16 11.99 -4.41
CA ILE A 414 -21.89 13.36 -3.94
C ILE A 414 -22.31 14.39 -5.00
N ASN A 415 -21.95 14.16 -6.27
CA ASN A 415 -22.31 15.06 -7.37
C ASN A 415 -23.83 15.12 -7.58
N LYS A 416 -24.54 14.01 -7.35
CA LYS A 416 -26.00 13.93 -7.41
C LYS A 416 -26.71 14.49 -6.16
N GLN A 417 -25.97 14.95 -5.16
CA GLN A 417 -26.52 15.41 -3.88
C GLN A 417 -27.32 14.31 -3.15
N ASP A 418 -26.93 13.03 -3.32
CA ASP A 418 -27.66 11.87 -2.79
C ASP A 418 -26.98 11.31 -1.53
N ASP A 419 -27.29 11.92 -0.38
CA ASP A 419 -26.74 11.51 0.92
C ASP A 419 -27.27 10.14 1.38
N ARG A 420 -28.56 9.85 1.13
CA ARG A 420 -29.17 8.53 1.38
C ARG A 420 -28.51 7.44 0.56
N GLY A 421 -28.19 7.71 -0.70
CA GLY A 421 -27.47 6.79 -1.56
C GLY A 421 -26.06 6.48 -1.04
N LEU A 422 -25.36 7.46 -0.44
CA LEU A 422 -24.08 7.24 0.22
C LEU A 422 -24.21 6.28 1.42
N LEU A 423 -25.22 6.50 2.26
CA LEU A 423 -25.49 5.64 3.43
C LEU A 423 -25.91 4.23 3.01
N TYR A 424 -26.81 4.12 2.04
CA TYR A 424 -27.25 2.85 1.48
C TYR A 424 -26.06 2.05 0.96
N PHE A 425 -25.18 2.70 0.19
CA PHE A 425 -24.00 2.06 -0.37
C PHE A 425 -23.06 1.47 0.69
N VAL A 426 -22.83 2.17 1.81
CA VAL A 426 -22.02 1.65 2.92
C VAL A 426 -22.74 0.52 3.66
N ASN A 427 -24.05 0.67 3.90
CA ASN A 427 -24.85 -0.35 4.56
C ASN A 427 -24.92 -1.66 3.78
N GLU A 428 -25.01 -1.62 2.45
CA GLU A 428 -25.00 -2.83 1.61
C GLU A 428 -23.70 -3.62 1.77
N LEU A 429 -22.55 -2.93 1.87
CA LEU A 429 -21.26 -3.59 2.13
C LEU A 429 -21.25 -4.25 3.51
N LEU A 430 -21.73 -3.55 4.54
CA LEU A 430 -21.77 -4.07 5.90
C LEU A 430 -22.72 -5.26 6.05
N ARG A 431 -23.89 -5.20 5.40
CA ARG A 431 -24.86 -6.32 5.32
C ARG A 431 -24.25 -7.54 4.64
N ALA A 432 -23.44 -7.31 3.61
CA ALA A 432 -22.67 -8.35 2.94
C ALA A 432 -21.43 -8.83 3.74
N GLY A 433 -21.25 -8.39 5.00
CA GLY A 433 -20.13 -8.78 5.86
C GLY A 433 -18.78 -8.14 5.49
N ILE A 434 -18.76 -7.19 4.54
CA ILE A 434 -17.57 -6.50 4.05
C ILE A 434 -17.35 -5.24 4.90
N ARG A 435 -16.20 -5.15 5.57
CA ARG A 435 -15.83 -3.95 6.33
C ARG A 435 -15.19 -2.92 5.38
N PRO A 436 -15.81 -1.74 5.16
CA PRO A 436 -15.22 -0.74 4.28
C PRO A 436 -13.92 -0.16 4.88
N PRO A 437 -12.91 0.13 4.05
CA PRO A 437 -11.65 0.68 4.53
C PRO A 437 -11.83 2.13 4.98
N ILE A 438 -11.09 2.56 5.99
CA ILE A 438 -11.19 3.92 6.57
C ILE A 438 -11.09 5.03 5.52
N PRO A 439 -10.19 5.01 4.51
CA PRO A 439 -10.16 6.06 3.48
C PRO A 439 -11.45 6.18 2.67
N MET A 440 -12.20 5.07 2.49
CA MET A 440 -13.51 5.11 1.84
C MET A 440 -14.56 5.71 2.76
N LEU A 441 -14.59 5.28 4.03
CA LEU A 441 -15.51 5.83 5.03
C LEU A 441 -15.28 7.33 5.24
N ASN A 442 -14.02 7.78 5.32
CA ASN A 442 -13.71 9.21 5.47
C ASN A 442 -14.22 10.04 4.30
N ARG A 443 -14.12 9.53 3.06
CA ARG A 443 -14.67 10.23 1.89
C ARG A 443 -16.20 10.29 1.91
N VAL A 444 -16.86 9.24 2.40
CA VAL A 444 -18.31 9.27 2.60
C VAL A 444 -18.67 10.30 3.66
N LEU A 445 -17.95 10.33 4.80
CA LEU A 445 -18.16 11.33 5.84
C LEU A 445 -17.94 12.75 5.32
N ASP A 446 -16.83 13.02 4.63
CA ASP A 446 -16.55 14.32 4.00
C ASP A 446 -17.66 14.71 3.01
N GLY A 447 -18.18 13.74 2.25
CA GLY A 447 -19.32 13.92 1.36
C GLY A 447 -20.60 14.27 2.10
N LEU A 448 -20.95 13.54 3.16
CA LEU A 448 -22.12 13.82 4.00
C LEU A 448 -22.03 15.22 4.64
N ILE A 449 -20.84 15.61 5.11
CA ILE A 449 -20.56 16.96 5.64
C ILE A 449 -20.76 18.02 4.55
N GLN A 450 -20.23 17.79 3.33
CA GLN A 450 -20.39 18.72 2.21
C GLN A 450 -21.85 18.90 1.80
N LEU A 451 -22.64 17.82 1.87
CA LEU A 451 -24.08 17.81 1.58
C LEU A 451 -24.94 18.33 2.75
N GLU A 452 -24.32 18.74 3.87
CA GLU A 452 -25.00 19.18 5.09
C GLU A 452 -26.01 18.13 5.62
N SER A 453 -25.71 16.84 5.45
CA SER A 453 -26.58 15.73 5.84
C SER A 453 -26.76 15.65 7.36
N THR A 454 -27.99 15.32 7.80
CA THR A 454 -28.30 15.09 9.23
C THR A 454 -27.71 13.78 9.78
N HIS A 455 -27.18 12.92 8.92
CA HIS A 455 -26.68 11.58 9.28
C HIS A 455 -25.18 11.52 9.54
N ASP A 456 -24.44 12.60 9.30
CA ASP A 456 -22.97 12.60 9.39
C ASP A 456 -22.42 12.23 10.78
N THR A 457 -23.11 12.65 11.85
CA THR A 457 -22.71 12.39 13.23
C THR A 457 -22.93 10.93 13.60
N SER A 458 -24.04 10.35 13.16
CA SER A 458 -24.31 8.92 13.31
C SER A 458 -23.34 8.08 12.48
N PHE A 459 -23.00 8.55 11.28
CA PHE A 459 -22.01 7.90 10.41
C PHE A 459 -20.60 7.96 11.00
N TYR A 460 -20.21 9.09 11.62
CA TYR A 460 -18.96 9.20 12.35
C TYR A 460 -18.89 8.17 13.48
N ARG A 461 -19.94 7.99 14.29
CA ARG A 461 -20.03 6.95 15.33
C ARG A 461 -19.85 5.54 14.75
N LEU A 462 -20.50 5.25 13.63
CA LEU A 462 -20.33 3.97 12.93
C LEU A 462 -18.85 3.71 12.55
N ILE A 463 -18.09 4.73 12.13
CA ILE A 463 -16.66 4.58 11.86
C ILE A 463 -15.91 4.16 13.14
N GLN A 464 -16.27 4.74 14.29
CA GLN A 464 -15.66 4.41 15.58
C GLN A 464 -15.97 2.99 16.02
N ASP A 465 -17.19 2.51 15.77
CA ASP A 465 -17.60 1.15 16.11
C ASP A 465 -16.92 0.09 15.21
N LEU A 466 -16.63 0.44 13.95
CA LEU A 466 -16.04 -0.49 12.98
C LEU A 466 -14.50 -0.59 13.09
N HIS A 467 -13.83 0.44 13.64
CA HIS A 467 -12.38 0.53 13.65
C HIS A 467 -11.86 1.04 15.00
N VAL A 468 -11.03 0.22 15.66
CA VAL A 468 -10.39 0.56 16.94
C VAL A 468 -9.47 1.78 16.84
N ASN A 469 -8.71 1.88 15.75
CA ASN A 469 -7.75 2.97 15.52
C ASN A 469 -8.28 3.93 14.47
N ILE A 470 -9.02 4.94 14.93
CA ILE A 470 -9.51 6.00 14.07
C ILE A 470 -8.38 7.01 13.82
N PRO A 471 -8.02 7.28 12.56
CA PRO A 471 -7.10 8.35 12.24
C PRO A 471 -7.67 9.70 12.66
N VAL A 472 -6.80 10.56 13.18
CA VAL A 472 -7.12 11.96 13.51
C VAL A 472 -7.77 12.70 12.35
N ASP A 473 -7.47 12.32 11.10
CA ASP A 473 -8.09 12.90 9.90
C ASP A 473 -9.62 12.85 9.93
N VAL A 474 -10.22 11.80 10.52
CA VAL A 474 -11.68 11.64 10.63
C VAL A 474 -12.23 12.64 11.66
N ASP A 475 -11.61 12.73 12.82
CA ASP A 475 -11.99 13.66 13.90
C ASP A 475 -11.83 15.12 13.43
N LEU A 476 -10.79 15.38 12.64
CA LEU A 476 -10.49 16.69 12.09
C LEU A 476 -11.56 17.13 11.06
N SER A 477 -12.11 16.20 10.27
CA SER A 477 -13.24 16.51 9.37
C SER A 477 -14.49 16.95 10.17
N MET A 478 -14.78 16.28 11.30
CA MET A 478 -15.87 16.69 12.19
C MET A 478 -15.63 18.06 12.83
N LEU A 479 -14.42 18.34 13.33
CA LEU A 479 -14.06 19.66 13.84
C LEU A 479 -14.26 20.75 12.77
N GLN A 480 -13.80 20.50 11.53
CA GLN A 480 -13.94 21.45 10.43
C GLN A 480 -15.42 21.77 10.14
N LYS A 481 -16.30 20.77 10.18
CA LYS A 481 -17.76 20.97 10.08
C LYS A 481 -18.26 21.88 11.21
N GLU A 482 -17.97 21.52 12.46
CA GLU A 482 -18.47 22.23 13.64
C GLU A 482 -18.02 23.69 13.67
N VAL A 483 -16.74 23.94 13.40
CA VAL A 483 -16.17 25.30 13.34
C VAL A 483 -16.80 26.11 12.20
N ARG A 484 -16.96 25.53 11.00
CA ARG A 484 -17.59 26.23 9.87
C ARG A 484 -19.07 26.55 10.15
N HIS A 485 -19.80 25.62 10.77
CA HIS A 485 -21.18 25.86 11.19
C HIS A 485 -21.26 26.99 12.22
N ALA A 486 -20.38 26.99 13.23
CA ALA A 486 -20.30 28.05 14.22
C ALA A 486 -20.01 29.43 13.57
N VAL A 487 -19.08 29.49 12.62
CA VAL A 487 -18.82 30.74 11.86
C VAL A 487 -20.03 31.17 11.04
N LYS A 488 -20.70 30.25 10.33
CA LYS A 488 -21.92 30.55 9.55
C LYS A 488 -23.05 31.10 10.43
N THR A 489 -23.17 30.60 11.66
CA THR A 489 -24.21 31.00 12.63
C THR A 489 -23.84 32.23 13.45
N GLY A 490 -22.73 32.91 13.13
CA GLY A 490 -22.31 34.16 13.77
C GLY A 490 -21.69 33.98 15.16
N VAL A 491 -21.29 32.76 15.53
CA VAL A 491 -20.56 32.51 16.78
C VAL A 491 -19.26 33.30 16.78
N LYS A 492 -18.95 33.93 17.93
CA LYS A 492 -17.75 34.77 18.08
C LYS A 492 -16.46 33.98 17.78
N SER A 493 -15.50 34.66 17.14
CA SER A 493 -14.20 34.08 16.77
C SER A 493 -13.46 33.46 17.98
N ASP A 494 -13.63 33.99 19.19
CA ASP A 494 -13.00 33.45 20.40
C ASP A 494 -13.51 32.05 20.76
N MET A 495 -14.81 31.78 20.58
CA MET A 495 -15.40 30.46 20.84
C MET A 495 -14.94 29.44 19.80
N THR A 496 -14.94 29.80 18.52
CA THR A 496 -14.46 28.90 17.44
C THR A 496 -12.95 28.65 17.53
N SER A 497 -12.18 29.65 17.96
CA SER A 497 -10.77 29.50 18.30
C SER A 497 -10.56 28.57 19.51
N GLY A 498 -11.43 28.66 20.52
CA GLY A 498 -11.44 27.77 21.69
C GLY A 498 -11.66 26.31 21.30
N MET A 499 -12.56 26.02 20.36
CA MET A 499 -12.79 24.66 19.83
C MET A 499 -11.52 24.08 19.19
N VAL A 500 -10.82 24.87 18.37
CA VAL A 500 -9.56 24.46 17.75
C VAL A 500 -8.50 24.17 18.81
N ARG A 501 -8.34 25.04 19.81
CA ARG A 501 -7.37 24.84 20.91
C ARG A 501 -7.69 23.59 21.73
N GLN A 502 -8.95 23.35 22.06
CA GLN A 502 -9.37 22.14 22.79
C GLN A 502 -9.09 20.87 21.97
N PHE A 503 -9.35 20.89 20.67
CA PHE A 503 -9.04 19.77 19.79
C PHE A 503 -7.54 19.46 19.76
N VAL A 504 -6.70 20.50 19.75
CA VAL A 504 -5.25 20.37 19.83
C VAL A 504 -4.83 19.71 21.14
N LEU A 505 -5.28 20.25 22.28
CA LEU A 505 -4.93 19.70 23.60
C LEU A 505 -5.30 18.22 23.73
N LYS A 506 -6.43 17.80 23.15
CA LYS A 506 -6.92 16.42 23.25
C LYS A 506 -6.19 15.42 22.34
N ASN A 507 -5.53 15.90 21.28
CA ASN A 507 -4.99 15.04 20.22
C ASN A 507 -3.53 15.35 19.83
N GLN A 508 -2.84 16.23 20.56
CA GLN A 508 -1.51 16.73 20.23
C GLN A 508 -0.52 15.59 19.93
N ASP A 509 -0.54 14.51 20.70
CA ASP A 509 0.40 13.37 20.58
C ASP A 509 0.18 12.56 19.28
N LYS A 510 -0.97 12.75 18.64
CA LYS A 510 -1.35 12.07 17.39
C LYS A 510 -1.18 12.97 16.17
N PHE A 511 -0.88 14.25 16.37
CA PHE A 511 -0.76 15.19 15.27
C PHE A 511 0.53 14.98 14.49
N ASN A 512 0.50 15.40 13.23
CA ASN A 512 1.67 15.52 12.39
C ASN A 512 1.62 16.90 11.74
N THR A 513 2.68 17.25 11.01
CA THR A 513 2.80 18.51 10.28
C THR A 513 1.57 18.84 9.42
N THR A 514 0.97 17.85 8.74
CA THR A 514 -0.22 18.05 7.91
C THR A 514 -1.47 18.39 8.74
N HIS A 515 -1.65 17.77 9.90
CA HIS A 515 -2.76 18.07 10.80
C HIS A 515 -2.67 19.51 11.33
N PHE A 516 -1.49 19.93 11.81
CA PHE A 516 -1.26 21.32 12.22
C PHE A 516 -1.50 22.30 11.07
N ASN A 517 -1.06 21.97 9.85
CA ASN A 517 -1.27 22.82 8.69
C ASN A 517 -2.76 22.99 8.32
N ARG A 518 -3.55 21.91 8.44
CA ARG A 518 -5.02 21.95 8.25
C ARG A 518 -5.70 22.81 9.32
N LEU A 519 -5.27 22.69 10.57
CA LEU A 519 -5.79 23.50 11.69
C LEU A 519 -5.41 24.98 11.53
N ALA A 520 -4.18 25.29 11.12
CA ALA A 520 -3.75 26.66 10.83
C ALA A 520 -4.52 27.26 9.65
N SER A 521 -4.81 26.46 8.61
CA SER A 521 -5.66 26.89 7.50
C SER A 521 -7.09 27.20 7.96
N LEU A 522 -7.65 26.38 8.85
CA LEU A 522 -8.96 26.63 9.47
C LEU A 522 -8.93 27.91 10.34
N ALA A 523 -7.84 28.14 11.09
CA ALA A 523 -7.66 29.36 11.87
C ALA A 523 -7.63 30.63 10.99
N ILE A 524 -7.04 30.55 9.79
CA ILE A 524 -7.10 31.62 8.78
C ILE A 524 -8.55 31.81 8.27
N GLU A 525 -9.29 30.73 8.00
CA GLU A 525 -10.71 30.80 7.57
C GLU A 525 -11.58 31.54 8.60
N ILE A 526 -11.36 31.30 9.90
CA ILE A 526 -12.07 31.98 11.00
C ILE A 526 -11.51 33.38 11.33
N ARG A 527 -10.58 33.88 10.51
CA ARG A 527 -9.89 35.18 10.62
C ARG A 527 -9.04 35.35 11.88
N ASN A 528 -8.67 34.26 12.55
CA ASN A 528 -7.73 34.29 13.66
C ASN A 528 -6.31 33.94 13.18
N HIS A 529 -5.65 34.93 12.56
CA HIS A 529 -4.30 34.77 12.02
C HIS A 529 -3.25 34.53 13.12
N GLY A 530 -3.46 35.05 14.33
CA GLY A 530 -2.59 34.82 15.49
C GLY A 530 -2.58 33.35 15.90
N LEU A 531 -3.76 32.72 16.01
CA LEU A 531 -3.88 31.28 16.26
C LEU A 531 -3.24 30.45 15.14
N ALA A 532 -3.37 30.87 13.88
CA ALA A 532 -2.72 30.19 12.77
C ALA A 532 -1.18 30.19 12.92
N ILE A 533 -0.59 31.32 13.34
CA ILE A 533 0.85 31.45 13.61
C ILE A 533 1.26 30.57 14.80
N GLU A 534 0.47 30.58 15.88
CA GLU A 534 0.71 29.75 17.06
C GLU A 534 0.71 28.25 16.73
N LEU A 535 -0.29 27.77 15.99
CA LEU A 535 -0.37 26.37 15.56
C LEU A 535 0.81 25.95 14.71
N ILE A 536 1.32 26.85 13.86
CA ILE A 536 2.51 26.60 13.04
C ILE A 536 3.78 26.57 13.92
N ALA A 537 3.88 27.44 14.92
CA ALA A 537 4.98 27.40 15.88
C ALA A 537 4.95 26.10 16.70
N GLN A 538 3.78 25.70 17.20
CA GLN A 538 3.59 24.45 17.93
C GLN A 538 3.91 23.22 17.07
N ALA A 539 3.58 23.25 15.77
CA ALA A 539 3.93 22.18 14.85
C ALA A 539 5.45 21.92 14.81
N ARG A 540 6.27 22.97 14.93
CA ARG A 540 7.74 22.90 14.88
C ARG A 540 8.37 22.37 16.18
N THR A 541 7.65 22.49 17.30
CA THR A 541 8.11 22.03 18.61
C THR A 541 7.47 20.69 19.01
N SER A 542 6.66 20.08 18.14
CA SER A 542 6.01 18.80 18.38
C SER A 542 7.02 17.64 18.26
N ASP A 543 6.88 16.60 19.08
CA ASP A 543 7.69 15.36 18.98
C ASP A 543 7.47 14.63 17.64
N SER A 544 6.32 14.87 17.01
CA SER A 544 6.00 14.37 15.67
C SER A 544 6.50 15.26 14.55
N TYR A 545 7.13 16.40 14.86
CA TYR A 545 7.73 17.27 13.86
C TYR A 545 8.85 16.52 13.16
N ARG A 546 8.72 16.43 11.85
CA ARG A 546 9.75 15.91 10.97
C ARG A 546 9.90 16.89 9.86
N VAL A 547 11.13 17.32 9.63
CA VAL A 547 11.47 18.01 8.40
C VAL A 547 11.26 17.00 7.27
N ASP A 548 10.11 17.13 6.61
CA ASP A 548 9.64 16.26 5.55
C ASP A 548 9.04 17.09 4.42
N ARG A 549 8.51 16.42 3.38
CA ARG A 549 7.87 17.10 2.25
C ARG A 549 6.77 18.08 2.62
N ASN A 550 6.04 17.84 3.70
CA ASN A 550 4.92 18.68 4.08
C ASN A 550 5.37 19.88 4.92
N THR A 551 6.60 19.89 5.43
CA THR A 551 7.11 20.98 6.27
C THR A 551 7.07 22.32 5.56
N ILE A 552 7.47 22.38 4.28
CA ILE A 552 7.38 23.62 3.50
C ILE A 552 5.94 24.15 3.34
N THR A 553 4.94 23.28 3.48
CA THR A 553 3.52 23.69 3.43
C THR A 553 3.09 24.47 4.67
N LEU A 554 3.71 24.24 5.84
CA LEU A 554 3.49 25.07 7.03
C LEU A 554 3.95 26.50 6.76
N TYR A 555 5.13 26.66 6.18
CA TYR A 555 5.65 27.98 5.81
C TYR A 555 4.77 28.65 4.74
N ALA A 556 4.23 27.88 3.77
CA ALA A 556 3.27 28.41 2.80
C ALA A 556 2.03 29.00 3.49
N THR A 557 1.50 28.33 4.51
CA THR A 557 0.34 28.77 5.30
C THR A 557 0.70 29.94 6.21
N ALA A 558 1.88 29.94 6.83
CA ALA A 558 2.38 31.06 7.63
C ALA A 558 2.52 32.32 6.78
N LEU A 559 3.09 32.22 5.57
CA LEU A 559 3.23 33.36 4.64
C LEU A 559 1.86 33.99 4.36
N ARG A 560 0.84 33.15 4.16
CA ARG A 560 -0.53 33.59 3.96
C ARG A 560 -1.05 34.31 5.21
N ALA A 561 -0.90 33.71 6.39
CA ALA A 561 -1.38 34.29 7.65
C ALA A 561 -0.71 35.66 7.93
N LEU A 562 0.61 35.75 7.76
CA LEU A 562 1.39 36.98 7.95
C LEU A 562 1.01 38.08 6.94
N ALA A 563 0.80 37.72 5.67
CA ALA A 563 0.34 38.66 4.66
C ALA A 563 -1.10 39.17 4.94
N HIS A 564 -1.96 38.32 5.50
CA HIS A 564 -3.27 38.75 5.99
C HIS A 564 -3.16 39.62 7.26
N ASN A 565 -2.21 39.34 8.14
CA ASN A 565 -1.97 40.16 9.34
C ASN A 565 -1.32 41.52 9.02
N GLY A 566 -0.62 41.62 7.89
CA GLY A 566 0.12 42.83 7.52
C GLY A 566 1.47 42.95 8.23
N ASP A 567 2.13 41.82 8.51
CA ASP A 567 3.40 41.78 9.25
C ASP A 567 4.60 41.55 8.29
N PRO A 568 5.22 42.62 7.76
CA PRO A 568 6.35 42.52 6.84
C PRO A 568 7.62 41.99 7.50
N ALA A 569 7.85 42.29 8.78
CA ALA A 569 9.07 41.94 9.49
C ALA A 569 9.17 40.43 9.72
N MET A 570 8.09 39.84 10.25
CA MET A 570 8.04 38.40 10.49
C MET A 570 7.97 37.61 9.17
N MET A 571 7.32 38.15 8.13
CA MET A 571 7.35 37.57 6.79
C MET A 571 8.77 37.52 6.22
N ARG A 572 9.55 38.59 6.36
CA ARG A 572 10.96 38.62 5.94
C ARG A 572 11.80 37.62 6.72
N SER A 573 11.73 37.64 8.05
CA SER A 573 12.50 36.73 8.91
C SER A 573 12.24 35.26 8.55
N MET A 574 10.98 34.92 8.24
CA MET A 574 10.63 33.57 7.81
C MET A 574 11.15 33.22 6.41
N LEU A 575 11.14 34.15 5.46
CA LEU A 575 11.73 33.93 4.14
C LEU A 575 13.25 33.73 4.25
N ASP A 576 13.92 34.51 5.10
CA ASP A 576 15.35 34.38 5.37
C ASP A 576 15.67 33.03 6.00
N HIS A 577 14.87 32.57 6.98
CA HIS A 577 14.99 31.23 7.54
C HIS A 577 14.80 30.13 6.49
N VAL A 578 13.75 30.21 5.66
CA VAL A 578 13.53 29.26 4.57
C VAL A 578 14.67 29.26 3.56
N ALA A 579 15.31 30.41 3.31
CA ALA A 579 16.45 30.50 2.42
C ALA A 579 17.74 29.89 3.01
N GLN A 580 17.92 29.92 4.33
CA GLN A 580 19.15 29.47 5.01
C GLN A 580 19.10 28.02 5.51
N ASP A 581 17.92 27.47 5.78
CA ASP A 581 17.77 26.13 6.38
C ASP A 581 17.93 25.03 5.34
N ASP A 582 19.14 24.46 5.20
CA ASP A 582 19.47 23.47 4.15
C ASP A 582 18.52 22.26 4.09
N ASP A 583 17.88 21.89 5.21
CA ASP A 583 16.96 20.74 5.27
C ASP A 583 15.58 21.06 4.64
N LEU A 584 15.24 22.34 4.45
CA LEU A 584 13.97 22.75 3.84
C LEU A 584 14.01 22.70 2.31
N LEU A 585 13.20 21.80 1.76
CA LEU A 585 13.03 21.64 0.31
C LEU A 585 11.87 22.49 -0.22
N ILE A 586 12.18 23.36 -1.18
CA ILE A 586 11.24 24.30 -1.76
C ILE A 586 10.47 23.66 -2.91
N SER A 587 9.14 23.81 -2.90
CA SER A 587 8.26 23.33 -3.96
C SER A 587 7.76 24.46 -4.86
N SER A 588 7.37 24.12 -6.10
CA SER A 588 6.64 25.03 -6.98
C SER A 588 5.40 25.66 -6.31
N ALA A 589 4.63 24.87 -5.57
CA ALA A 589 3.45 25.34 -4.82
C ALA A 589 3.81 26.37 -3.74
N PHE A 590 4.92 26.18 -3.03
CA PHE A 590 5.43 27.17 -2.06
C PHE A 590 5.81 28.48 -2.77
N MET A 591 6.51 28.40 -3.91
CA MET A 591 6.88 29.58 -4.70
C MET A 591 5.66 30.38 -5.17
N ASP A 592 4.57 29.70 -5.52
CA ASP A 592 3.31 30.37 -5.83
C ASP A 592 2.68 31.01 -4.59
N SER A 593 2.79 30.39 -3.42
CA SER A 593 2.35 30.99 -2.15
C SER A 593 3.15 32.26 -1.82
N VAL A 594 4.47 32.24 -2.03
CA VAL A 594 5.34 33.43 -1.87
C VAL A 594 4.87 34.56 -2.77
N LYS A 595 4.64 34.30 -4.06
CA LYS A 595 4.16 35.31 -5.02
C LYS A 595 2.80 35.87 -4.62
N ARG A 596 1.85 35.02 -4.20
CA ARG A 596 0.51 35.45 -3.78
C ARG A 596 0.54 36.27 -2.50
N SER A 597 1.29 35.81 -1.50
CA SER A 597 1.44 36.47 -0.20
C SER A 597 2.12 37.83 -0.36
N ARG A 598 3.15 37.94 -1.21
CA ARG A 598 3.76 39.23 -1.59
C ARG A 598 2.72 40.19 -2.18
N LYS A 599 1.93 39.74 -3.17
CA LYS A 599 0.89 40.58 -3.80
C LYS A 599 -0.15 41.06 -2.79
N LEU A 600 -0.51 40.21 -1.83
CA LEU A 600 -1.45 40.55 -0.77
C LEU A 600 -0.86 41.58 0.20
N LEU A 601 0.38 41.36 0.66
CA LEU A 601 1.06 42.25 1.58
C LEU A 601 1.36 43.62 0.94
N ALA A 602 1.68 43.67 -0.35
CA ALA A 602 1.90 44.92 -1.08
C ALA A 602 0.72 45.90 -1.04
N LYS A 603 -0.50 45.43 -0.73
CA LYS A 603 -1.68 46.29 -0.54
C LYS A 603 -1.74 46.95 0.85
N LYS A 604 -0.86 46.57 1.77
CA LYS A 604 -0.90 46.91 3.19
C LYS A 604 0.37 47.59 3.71
N VAL A 605 1.46 47.56 2.96
CA VAL A 605 2.77 48.06 3.38
C VAL A 605 3.37 48.99 2.35
N GLU A 606 4.27 49.87 2.79
CA GLU A 606 4.99 50.79 1.94
C GLU A 606 6.01 50.11 1.01
N LYS A 607 6.35 50.78 -0.09
CA LYS A 607 7.29 50.26 -1.12
C LYS A 607 8.65 49.86 -0.54
N LYS A 608 9.19 50.64 0.40
CA LYS A 608 10.52 50.38 1.01
C LYS A 608 10.56 49.06 1.80
N GLU A 609 9.49 48.75 2.53
CA GLU A 609 9.36 47.46 3.24
C GLU A 609 9.15 46.31 2.26
N LEU A 610 8.39 46.54 1.19
CA LEU A 610 8.23 45.56 0.12
C LEU A 610 9.55 45.23 -0.59
N ASP A 611 10.44 46.20 -0.80
CA ASP A 611 11.75 45.99 -1.41
C ASP A 611 12.67 45.14 -0.54
N ARG A 612 12.61 45.30 0.78
CA ARG A 612 13.33 44.43 1.74
C ARG A 612 12.86 42.98 1.67
N ILE A 613 11.55 42.76 1.55
CA ILE A 613 10.96 41.42 1.38
C ILE A 613 11.38 40.81 0.04
N ASN A 614 11.47 41.61 -1.02
CA ASN A 614 11.91 41.11 -2.33
C ASN A 614 13.32 40.51 -2.28
N GLY A 615 14.22 41.04 -1.43
CA GLY A 615 15.53 40.45 -1.19
C GLY A 615 15.45 39.01 -0.64
N GLY A 616 14.64 38.78 0.40
CA GLY A 616 14.40 37.44 0.95
C GLY A 616 13.74 36.49 -0.05
N ILE A 617 12.81 37.00 -0.88
CA ILE A 617 12.20 36.21 -1.97
C ILE A 617 13.25 35.75 -2.99
N LEU A 618 14.20 36.61 -3.37
CA LEU A 618 15.27 36.24 -4.30
C LEU A 618 16.16 35.12 -3.74
N ALA A 619 16.52 35.20 -2.46
CA ALA A 619 17.31 34.13 -1.81
C ALA A 619 16.58 32.77 -1.84
N VAL A 620 15.27 32.77 -1.56
CA VAL A 620 14.42 31.56 -1.69
C VAL A 620 14.37 31.05 -3.14
N VAL A 621 14.26 31.95 -4.13
CA VAL A 621 14.29 31.58 -5.57
C VAL A 621 15.60 30.89 -5.93
N ASP A 622 16.72 31.43 -5.48
CA ASP A 622 18.05 30.89 -5.82
C ASP A 622 18.28 29.53 -5.16
N LYS A 623 17.88 29.37 -3.90
CA LYS A 623 17.87 28.06 -3.24
C LYS A 623 17.01 27.04 -3.99
N TRP A 624 15.80 27.41 -4.39
CA TRP A 624 14.92 26.52 -5.16
C TRP A 624 15.53 26.08 -6.50
N ARG A 625 16.23 26.99 -7.20
CA ARG A 625 16.95 26.67 -8.44
C ARG A 625 18.09 25.69 -8.19
N LYS A 626 18.90 25.93 -7.16
CA LYS A 626 20.00 25.03 -6.75
C LYS A 626 19.47 23.63 -6.43
N GLN A 627 18.45 23.53 -5.59
CA GLN A 627 17.81 22.26 -5.23
C GLN A 627 17.32 21.50 -6.48
N LYS A 628 16.69 22.18 -7.44
CA LYS A 628 16.27 21.55 -8.70
C LYS A 628 17.43 21.02 -9.52
N GLN A 629 18.57 21.70 -9.52
CA GLN A 629 19.77 21.26 -10.22
C GLN A 629 20.38 20.02 -9.53
N ASP A 630 20.48 20.03 -8.20
CA ASP A 630 20.99 18.91 -7.41
C ASP A 630 20.11 17.67 -7.58
N GLN A 631 18.78 17.82 -7.50
CA GLN A 631 17.83 16.72 -7.76
C GLN A 631 18.01 16.11 -9.16
N LYS A 632 18.22 16.94 -10.19
CA LYS A 632 18.49 16.45 -11.55
C LYS A 632 19.79 15.65 -11.64
N LYS A 633 20.83 16.07 -10.90
CA LYS A 633 22.11 15.37 -10.80
C LYS A 633 21.94 14.01 -10.11
N THR A 634 21.24 13.95 -8.97
CA THR A 634 20.99 12.68 -8.26
C THR A 634 20.14 11.71 -9.08
N VAL A 635 19.14 12.21 -9.82
CA VAL A 635 18.38 11.38 -10.76
C VAL A 635 19.30 10.82 -11.85
N HIS A 636 20.22 11.61 -12.38
CA HIS A 636 21.16 11.12 -13.39
C HIS A 636 22.11 10.06 -12.83
N GLU A 637 22.64 10.27 -11.63
CA GLU A 637 23.49 9.29 -10.92
C GLU A 637 22.76 7.96 -10.73
N MET A 638 21.49 7.99 -10.30
CA MET A 638 20.71 6.77 -10.13
C MET A 638 20.50 6.03 -11.45
N ILE A 639 20.25 6.76 -12.54
CA ILE A 639 20.05 6.17 -13.86
C ILE A 639 21.33 5.51 -14.38
N MET A 640 22.49 6.14 -14.15
CA MET A 640 23.77 5.51 -14.49
C MET A 640 23.98 4.22 -13.70
N PHE A 641 23.78 4.26 -12.38
CA PHE A 641 23.89 3.08 -11.53
C PHE A 641 22.91 1.96 -11.93
N LEU A 642 21.68 2.30 -12.34
CA LEU A 642 20.71 1.31 -12.83
C LEU A 642 21.16 0.66 -14.13
N ASN A 643 21.72 1.43 -15.07
CA ASN A 643 22.23 0.86 -16.32
C ASN A 643 23.38 -0.13 -16.04
N GLU A 644 24.34 0.27 -15.20
CA GLU A 644 25.44 -0.60 -14.77
C GLU A 644 24.92 -1.87 -14.08
N TRP A 645 23.90 -1.73 -13.23
CA TRP A 645 23.28 -2.88 -12.58
C TRP A 645 22.63 -3.82 -13.58
N ILE A 646 21.78 -3.31 -14.48
CA ILE A 646 21.12 -4.14 -15.49
C ILE A 646 22.15 -4.88 -16.36
N GLU A 647 23.21 -4.19 -16.79
CA GLU A 647 24.27 -4.80 -17.57
C GLU A 647 25.04 -5.88 -16.81
N GLU A 648 25.27 -5.70 -15.51
CA GLU A 648 25.90 -6.72 -14.66
C GLU A 648 25.01 -7.96 -14.50
N ASP A 649 23.71 -7.76 -14.24
CA ASP A 649 22.75 -8.85 -14.07
C ASP A 649 22.54 -9.64 -15.37
N LEU A 650 22.65 -9.00 -16.54
CA LEU A 650 22.56 -9.66 -17.85
C LEU A 650 23.84 -10.42 -18.27
N ARG A 651 24.97 -10.19 -17.60
CA ARG A 651 26.25 -10.91 -17.86
C ARG A 651 26.37 -12.21 -17.07
N LYS A 652 25.56 -12.39 -16.02
CA LYS A 652 25.46 -13.61 -15.21
C LYS A 652 24.50 -14.58 -15.88
#